data_AF-A0A0K6GHP3-F1
#
_entry.id   AF-A0A0K6GHP3-F1
#
_cell.length_a   1.000
_cell.length_b   1.000
_cell.length_c   1.000
_cell.angle_alpha   90.00
_cell.angle_beta   90.00
_cell.angle_gamma   90.00
#
_symmetry.space_group_name_H-M   'P 1'
#
loop_
_entity.id
_entity.type
_entity.pdbx_description
1 polymer ?
#
loop_
_entity_poly.entity_id
_entity_poly.type
_entity_poly.pdbx_seq_one_letter_code
_entity_poly.pdbx_strand_id
1 'polypeptide(L)'
;MPSIARPTLFAVGLSGLAYYAAGTATNRDTQYWAEKLGAGQWWRGLTLPGSVELQRARLLDLKQRLTEALTTLRDNTTMLPTAARQFITRTAYIAANNWLSAGEGRQASLMITGLCASIFVAWQIPALRGAMRRHFLHDPLSGRHYTMATSIFSHSALMHIAFNSIALLSFGTAANSLLRKQQTSTSSPLPESTSMYHFMAFFLTAGLFSSYVSHIISTRVRLPALLRTLASNSFKIDAIAASGAHGAIAPSLGASGAIYATVTASALAFPDANVSLIFLPFVSLPIGAGVGGMVCLDIIGIIRGWRTFDHWAHLGGASFGIAYYRYGADFWDWAPVIKEIVMPNRTLPKMSETGHSKLKSITGDEIVLKPESEIALQNLAQYVPSYPSLNDPKRFPRSRQAAVLVALFVGRLGDIYVLLSRRSLALRTYGGDTSLPGGRVEPKDRSIEDTARREAFEEIGLPIDKRRLKLLCILEPFLSGNNLIVTPVVVLIKDQSLKPKLNPPEVDLLFTHPLRAFLYEDPPASLFPLGSHPPSDGAIKAIPKPPLPPSGQDPASNPPTSEKHKSSQKKIFQSRRPRFSTTSYNARGPAAYPPPEQPAVAPYHSFVDVAWGTAREPVRFHRFLTGREEQGVKPIFGLTASILLRTAIVAYSPQKPDFQLEAPNQRSTEERFATAMRTVPLLRDAARAEGLKEWGPWDDGKQVPKSKL
;
A
#
# COMPACT_ATOMS: atom_id res chain seq x y z
N MET A 1 49.84 -10.06 17.47
CA MET A 1 48.89 -9.28 16.64
C MET A 1 47.61 -9.04 17.44
N PRO A 2 46.93 -7.89 17.29
CA PRO A 2 45.63 -7.66 17.91
C PRO A 2 44.62 -8.75 17.52
N SER A 3 43.87 -9.25 18.50
CA SER A 3 42.79 -10.22 18.25
C SER A 3 41.67 -9.55 17.45
N ILE A 4 41.13 -10.26 16.46
CA ILE A 4 39.95 -9.79 15.70
C ILE A 4 38.64 -10.24 16.33
N ALA A 5 38.68 -11.20 17.26
CA ALA A 5 37.46 -11.76 17.84
C ALA A 5 36.57 -10.68 18.48
N ARG A 6 37.17 -9.75 19.24
CA ARG A 6 36.45 -8.65 19.89
C ARG A 6 35.87 -7.62 18.91
N PRO A 7 36.61 -7.06 17.94
CA PRO A 7 36.03 -6.14 16.97
C PRO A 7 35.00 -6.83 16.07
N THR A 8 35.19 -8.10 15.69
CA THR A 8 34.19 -8.87 14.93
C THR A 8 32.92 -9.07 15.74
N LEU A 9 33.02 -9.53 16.98
CA LEU A 9 31.87 -9.72 17.87
C LEU A 9 31.10 -8.42 18.09
N PHE A 10 31.82 -7.31 18.27
CA PHE A 10 31.20 -5.99 18.41
C PHE A 10 30.46 -5.58 17.12
N ALA A 11 31.10 -5.71 15.95
CA ALA A 11 30.51 -5.30 14.68
C ALA A 11 29.27 -6.13 14.30
N VAL A 12 29.33 -7.45 14.51
CA VAL A 12 28.20 -8.37 14.26
C VAL A 12 27.11 -8.17 15.30
N GLY A 13 27.47 -8.10 16.59
CA GLY A 13 26.52 -7.96 17.69
C GLY A 13 25.74 -6.64 17.64
N LEU A 14 26.43 -5.51 17.41
CA LEU A 14 25.74 -4.23 17.28
C LEU A 14 24.92 -4.13 15.99
N SER A 15 25.36 -4.76 14.88
CA SER A 15 24.54 -4.87 13.67
C SER A 15 23.24 -5.65 13.95
N GLY A 16 23.34 -6.81 14.60
CA GLY A 16 22.16 -7.59 14.99
C GLY A 16 21.22 -6.82 15.91
N LEU A 17 21.78 -6.10 16.91
CA LEU A 17 21.00 -5.25 17.82
C LEU A 17 20.31 -4.09 17.08
N ALA A 18 20.99 -3.48 16.10
CA ALA A 18 20.42 -2.39 15.31
C ALA A 18 19.20 -2.86 14.50
N TYR A 19 19.30 -4.01 13.83
CA TYR A 19 18.18 -4.60 13.11
C TYR A 19 17.04 -5.05 14.04
N TYR A 20 17.38 -5.65 15.18
CA TYR A 20 16.40 -6.00 16.19
C TYR A 20 15.65 -4.77 16.71
N ALA A 21 16.37 -3.73 17.12
CA ALA A 21 15.77 -2.49 17.60
C ALA A 21 14.90 -1.82 16.51
N ALA A 22 15.40 -1.75 15.27
CA ALA A 22 14.65 -1.19 14.15
C ALA A 22 13.37 -1.98 13.85
N GLY A 23 13.43 -3.31 13.82
CA GLY A 23 12.24 -4.15 13.68
C GLY A 23 11.24 -3.92 14.83
N THR A 24 11.71 -3.74 16.08
CA THR A 24 10.80 -3.52 17.22
C THR A 24 10.07 -2.21 17.08
N ALA A 25 10.79 -1.18 16.64
CA ALA A 25 10.24 0.14 16.42
C ALA A 25 9.24 0.13 15.26
N THR A 26 9.57 -0.52 14.14
CA THR A 26 8.65 -0.69 13.00
C THR A 26 7.36 -1.38 13.43
N ASN A 27 7.44 -2.46 14.20
CA ASN A 27 6.24 -3.18 14.63
C ASN A 27 5.38 -2.39 15.60
N ARG A 28 6.01 -1.70 16.57
CA ARG A 28 5.27 -0.85 17.52
C ARG A 28 4.57 0.30 16.79
N ASP A 29 5.24 0.95 15.84
CA ASP A 29 4.64 2.02 15.03
C ASP A 29 3.52 1.45 14.14
N THR A 30 3.76 0.32 13.49
CA THR A 30 2.77 -0.37 12.63
C THR A 30 1.53 -0.74 13.43
N GLN A 31 1.69 -1.30 14.62
CA GLN A 31 0.58 -1.64 15.51
C GLN A 31 -0.20 -0.39 15.92
N TYR A 32 0.49 0.67 16.36
CA TYR A 32 -0.15 1.92 16.74
C TYR A 32 -1.00 2.50 15.61
N TRP A 33 -0.46 2.52 14.37
CA TRP A 33 -1.21 3.00 13.20
C TRP A 33 -2.35 2.08 12.82
N ALA A 34 -2.15 0.76 12.84
CA ALA A 34 -3.22 -0.19 12.57
C ALA A 34 -4.37 0.01 13.57
N GLU A 35 -4.08 0.09 14.86
CA GLU A 35 -5.08 0.34 15.91
C GLU A 35 -5.80 1.67 15.71
N LYS A 36 -5.09 2.74 15.35
CA LYS A 36 -5.66 4.07 15.08
C LYS A 36 -6.54 4.10 13.83
N LEU A 37 -6.21 3.30 12.82
CA LEU A 37 -7.05 3.06 11.64
C LEU A 37 -8.24 2.16 11.89
N GLY A 38 -8.41 1.75 13.14
CA GLY A 38 -9.56 1.01 13.59
C GLY A 38 -9.27 -0.46 13.81
N ALA A 39 -8.10 -1.00 13.47
CA ALA A 39 -7.71 -2.42 13.43
C ALA A 39 -7.71 -3.17 14.78
N GLY A 40 -8.61 -2.83 15.70
CA GLY A 40 -8.89 -3.66 16.88
C GLY A 40 -9.63 -4.93 16.52
N GLN A 41 -10.04 -5.67 17.56
CA GLN A 41 -10.42 -7.08 17.52
C GLN A 41 -11.36 -7.50 16.37
N TRP A 42 -12.19 -6.59 15.84
CA TRP A 42 -13.11 -6.85 14.73
C TRP A 42 -12.47 -6.99 13.34
N TRP A 43 -11.28 -6.41 13.10
CA TRP A 43 -10.59 -6.50 11.80
C TRP A 43 -9.80 -7.79 11.62
N ARG A 44 -9.87 -8.74 12.57
CA ARG A 44 -9.11 -10.01 12.56
C ARG A 44 -9.52 -11.01 11.45
N GLY A 45 -10.20 -10.55 10.39
CA GLY A 45 -10.54 -11.30 9.18
C GLY A 45 -10.64 -10.44 7.90
N LEU A 46 -10.44 -9.12 7.99
CA LEU A 46 -10.17 -8.24 6.86
C LEU A 46 -8.65 -8.16 6.75
N THR A 47 -8.10 -8.18 5.54
CA THR A 47 -6.65 -8.00 5.35
C THR A 47 -6.18 -6.77 6.14
N LEU A 48 -5.12 -6.90 6.94
CA LEU A 48 -4.52 -5.79 7.68
C LEU A 48 -4.38 -4.55 6.78
N PRO A 49 -4.54 -3.32 7.31
CA PRO A 49 -4.30 -2.12 6.52
C PRO A 49 -2.94 -2.23 5.82
N GLY A 50 -2.93 -2.08 4.50
CA GLY A 50 -1.69 -2.23 3.74
C GLY A 50 -0.65 -1.18 4.15
N SER A 51 0.64 -1.43 3.89
CA SER A 51 1.73 -0.48 4.22
C SER A 51 1.45 0.95 3.73
N VAL A 52 0.79 1.08 2.57
CA VAL A 52 0.38 2.38 2.01
C VAL A 52 -0.63 3.11 2.89
N GLU A 53 -1.65 2.41 3.39
CA GLU A 53 -2.68 2.99 4.25
C GLU A 53 -2.09 3.47 5.59
N LEU A 54 -1.24 2.64 6.20
CA LEU A 54 -0.54 2.96 7.44
C LEU A 54 0.37 4.19 7.28
N GLN A 55 1.19 4.21 6.22
CA GLN A 55 2.10 5.31 5.94
C GLN A 55 1.35 6.61 5.66
N ARG A 56 0.23 6.53 4.93
CA ARG A 56 -0.60 7.70 4.65
C ARG A 56 -1.27 8.25 5.90
N ALA A 57 -1.79 7.37 6.76
CA ALA A 57 -2.35 7.76 8.05
C ALA A 57 -1.32 8.49 8.93
N ARG A 58 -0.09 7.96 8.97
CA ARG A 58 1.05 8.56 9.66
C ARG A 58 1.36 9.96 9.13
N LEU A 59 1.43 10.12 7.81
CA LEU A 59 1.73 11.40 7.18
C LEU A 59 0.64 12.46 7.46
N LEU A 60 -0.63 12.07 7.42
CA LEU A 60 -1.75 12.97 7.70
C LEU A 60 -1.77 13.44 9.16
N ASP A 61 -1.55 12.54 10.11
CA ASP A 61 -1.44 12.91 11.52
C ASP A 61 -0.24 13.83 11.79
N LEU A 62 0.90 13.56 11.14
CA LEU A 62 2.07 14.43 11.24
C LEU A 62 1.76 15.83 10.70
N LYS A 63 1.04 15.94 9.57
CA LYS A 63 0.59 17.22 9.02
C LYS A 63 -0.32 17.95 10.00
N GLN A 64 -1.26 17.25 10.62
CA GLN A 64 -2.15 17.82 11.62
C GLN A 64 -1.37 18.35 12.83
N ARG A 65 -0.51 17.53 13.45
CA ARG A 65 0.31 17.93 14.59
C ARG A 65 1.21 19.11 14.30
N LEU A 66 1.83 19.16 13.11
CA LEU A 66 2.67 20.28 12.70
C LEU A 66 1.83 21.55 12.49
N THR A 67 0.64 21.42 11.94
CA THR A 67 -0.29 22.56 11.80
C THR A 67 -0.69 23.10 13.18
N GLU A 68 -1.06 22.22 14.11
CA GLU A 68 -1.39 22.58 15.50
C GLU A 68 -0.18 23.27 16.17
N ALA A 69 1.01 22.68 16.08
CA ALA A 69 2.24 23.26 16.63
C ALA A 69 2.56 24.65 16.06
N LEU A 70 2.35 24.85 14.76
CA LEU A 70 2.53 26.16 14.11
C LEU A 70 1.50 27.19 14.59
N THR A 71 0.24 26.77 14.80
CA THR A 71 -0.77 27.65 15.39
C THR A 71 -0.43 28.04 16.82
N THR A 72 -0.05 27.07 17.66
CA THR A 72 0.38 27.33 19.05
C THR A 72 1.61 28.23 19.09
N LEU A 73 2.58 28.03 18.20
CA LEU A 73 3.77 28.89 18.10
C LEU A 73 3.39 30.34 17.74
N ARG A 74 2.50 30.52 16.76
CA ARG A 74 2.01 31.84 16.37
C ARG A 74 1.30 32.54 17.53
N ASP A 75 0.48 31.81 18.28
CA ASP A 75 -0.33 32.36 19.35
C ASP A 75 0.53 32.70 20.59
N ASN A 76 1.55 31.88 20.89
CA ASN A 76 2.50 32.12 21.98
C ASN A 76 3.52 33.23 21.68
N THR A 77 3.69 33.61 20.41
CA THR A 77 4.63 34.68 20.00
C THR A 77 3.95 36.03 19.81
N THR A 78 2.71 36.18 20.27
CA THR A 78 1.92 37.42 20.18
C THR A 78 2.53 38.61 20.91
N MET A 79 3.29 38.36 21.99
CA MET A 79 3.97 39.39 22.79
C MET A 79 5.30 39.88 22.18
N LEU A 80 5.78 39.23 21.12
CA LEU A 80 7.03 39.64 20.45
C LEU A 80 6.78 40.76 19.43
N PRO A 81 7.79 41.62 19.16
CA PRO A 81 7.72 42.59 18.07
C PRO A 81 7.36 41.92 16.73
N THR A 82 6.56 42.60 15.90
CA THR A 82 6.02 42.05 14.64
C THR A 82 7.09 41.41 13.76
N ALA A 83 8.26 42.05 13.64
CA ALA A 83 9.38 41.53 12.85
C ALA A 83 9.91 40.19 13.39
N ALA A 84 10.10 40.07 14.71
CA ALA A 84 10.56 38.85 15.36
C ALA A 84 9.51 37.73 15.23
N ARG A 85 8.23 38.05 15.45
CA ARG A 85 7.12 37.10 15.29
C ARG A 85 7.04 36.58 13.85
N GLN A 86 7.11 37.46 12.85
CA GLN A 86 7.08 37.07 11.43
C GLN A 86 8.29 36.20 11.06
N PHE A 87 9.48 36.55 11.55
CA PHE A 87 10.68 35.76 11.31
C PHE A 87 10.56 34.35 11.89
N ILE A 88 10.15 34.22 13.16
CA ILE A 88 9.99 32.93 13.84
C ILE A 88 8.93 32.07 13.16
N THR A 89 7.73 32.61 12.95
CA THR A 89 6.60 31.88 12.35
C THR A 89 6.89 31.46 10.91
N ARG A 90 7.50 32.34 10.10
CA ARG A 90 7.91 32.00 8.73
C ARG A 90 8.99 30.93 8.70
N THR A 91 9.99 31.02 9.57
CA THR A 91 11.07 30.03 9.64
C THR A 91 10.53 28.67 10.09
N ALA A 92 9.67 28.64 11.10
CA ALA A 92 9.02 27.43 11.56
C ALA A 92 8.13 26.81 10.48
N TYR A 93 7.37 27.63 9.74
CA TYR A 93 6.56 27.17 8.61
C TYR A 93 7.43 26.57 7.50
N ILE A 94 8.50 27.24 7.09
CA ILE A 94 9.45 26.73 6.08
C ILE A 94 10.05 25.40 6.54
N ALA A 95 10.47 25.29 7.80
CA ALA A 95 11.02 24.06 8.35
C ALA A 95 9.99 22.93 8.36
N ALA A 96 8.76 23.18 8.85
CA ALA A 96 7.67 22.20 8.86
C ALA A 96 7.28 21.75 7.45
N ASN A 97 7.18 22.68 6.51
CA ASN A 97 6.85 22.38 5.12
C ASN A 97 7.97 21.59 4.42
N ASN A 98 9.24 21.94 4.67
CA ASN A 98 10.39 21.18 4.15
C ASN A 98 10.46 19.77 4.72
N TRP A 99 10.07 19.60 5.99
CA TRP A 99 9.99 18.28 6.62
C TRP A 99 8.83 17.44 6.06
N LEU A 100 7.64 18.02 5.91
CA LEU A 100 6.45 17.34 5.38
C LEU A 100 6.60 16.97 3.90
N SER A 101 7.21 17.83 3.09
CA SER A 101 7.45 17.57 1.68
C SER A 101 8.61 16.61 1.43
N ALA A 102 9.48 16.39 2.42
CA ALA A 102 10.53 15.39 2.35
C ALA A 102 9.93 13.98 2.48
N GLY A 103 10.21 13.11 1.50
CA GLY A 103 9.94 11.67 1.63
C GLY A 103 10.71 11.04 2.80
N GLU A 104 10.27 9.87 3.27
CA GLU A 104 10.80 9.21 4.47
C GLU A 104 12.33 9.03 4.46
N GLY A 105 12.91 8.65 3.32
CA GLY A 105 14.37 8.55 3.18
C GLY A 105 15.10 9.86 3.38
N ARG A 106 14.52 10.97 2.91
CA ARG A 106 15.06 12.32 3.11
C ARG A 106 14.88 12.78 4.55
N GLN A 107 13.74 12.47 5.19
CA GLN A 107 13.52 12.73 6.62
C GLN A 107 14.55 11.99 7.48
N ALA A 108 14.75 10.69 7.25
CA ALA A 108 15.76 9.91 7.96
C ALA A 108 17.19 10.46 7.72
N SER A 109 17.50 10.85 6.48
CA SER A 109 18.76 11.50 6.13
C SER A 109 18.96 12.82 6.88
N LEU A 110 17.93 13.66 6.98
CA LEU A 110 17.96 14.90 7.76
C LEU A 110 18.20 14.64 9.25
N MET A 111 17.59 13.59 9.83
CA MET A 111 17.84 13.21 11.22
C MET A 111 19.29 12.81 11.45
N ILE A 112 19.84 11.98 10.56
CA ILE A 112 21.25 11.55 10.63
C ILE A 112 22.18 12.76 10.46
N THR A 113 21.92 13.63 9.48
CA THR A 113 22.67 14.88 9.28
C THR A 113 22.60 15.78 10.52
N GLY A 114 21.43 15.92 11.15
CA GLY A 114 21.26 16.68 12.39
C GLY A 114 22.10 16.12 13.54
N LEU A 115 22.15 14.79 13.69
CA LEU A 115 23.02 14.12 14.66
C LEU A 115 24.50 14.36 14.36
N CYS A 116 24.93 14.21 13.10
CA CYS A 116 26.30 14.50 12.70
C CYS A 116 26.67 15.98 12.95
N ALA A 117 25.74 16.90 12.70
CA ALA A 117 25.94 18.33 12.92
C ALA A 117 26.13 18.67 14.39
N SER A 118 25.34 18.07 15.30
CA SER A 118 25.52 18.29 16.74
C SER A 118 26.86 17.74 17.26
N ILE A 119 27.29 16.58 16.75
CA ILE A 119 28.61 16.00 17.05
C ILE A 119 29.75 16.86 16.46
N PHE A 120 29.55 17.43 15.27
CA PHE A 120 30.50 18.37 14.67
C PHE A 120 30.66 19.65 15.51
N VAL A 121 29.56 20.20 16.05
CA VAL A 121 29.62 21.34 16.98
C VAL A 121 30.46 20.99 18.20
N ALA A 122 30.30 19.78 18.76
CA ALA A 122 31.13 19.32 19.88
C ALA A 122 32.63 19.28 19.54
N TRP A 123 33.02 18.97 18.30
CA TRP A 123 34.42 19.07 17.84
C TRP A 123 34.96 20.50 17.81
N GLN A 124 34.10 21.49 17.60
CA GLN A 124 34.52 22.89 17.55
C GLN A 124 34.82 23.46 18.93
N ILE A 125 34.25 22.89 19.99
CA ILE A 125 34.45 23.32 21.38
C ILE A 125 35.82 22.81 21.89
N PRO A 126 36.82 23.68 22.18
CA PRO A 126 38.16 23.25 22.55
C PRO A 126 38.21 22.32 23.77
N ALA A 127 37.38 22.60 24.79
CA ALA A 127 37.27 21.79 26.01
C ALA A 127 36.82 20.35 25.75
N LEU A 128 36.03 20.10 24.70
CA LEU A 128 35.50 18.78 24.37
C LEU A 128 36.43 17.98 23.46
N ARG A 129 37.41 18.60 22.78
CA ARG A 129 38.26 17.94 21.78
C ARG A 129 38.98 16.69 22.29
N GLY A 130 39.42 16.68 23.55
CA GLY A 130 40.01 15.50 24.18
C GLY A 130 39.05 14.32 24.28
N ALA A 131 37.81 14.58 24.70
CA ALA A 131 36.74 13.60 24.73
C ALA A 131 36.36 13.14 23.31
N MET A 132 36.25 14.07 22.35
CA MET A 132 35.96 13.75 20.95
C MET A 132 37.00 12.82 20.34
N ARG A 133 38.30 13.09 20.52
CA ARG A 133 39.38 12.20 20.08
C ARG A 133 39.35 10.82 20.73
N ARG A 134 38.85 10.72 21.97
CA ARG A 134 38.80 9.45 22.70
C ARG A 134 37.59 8.60 22.34
N HIS A 135 36.44 9.24 22.09
CA HIS A 135 35.14 8.56 21.97
C HIS A 135 34.52 8.60 20.56
N PHE A 136 34.95 9.51 19.68
CA PHE A 136 34.33 9.72 18.36
C PHE A 136 35.32 9.62 17.19
N LEU A 137 36.60 9.36 17.48
CA LEU A 137 37.63 9.07 16.51
C LEU A 137 38.02 7.60 16.63
N HIS A 138 37.88 6.81 15.56
CA HIS A 138 38.22 5.40 15.60
C HIS A 138 39.72 5.20 15.42
N ASP A 139 40.37 4.68 16.45
CA ASP A 139 41.75 4.20 16.39
C ASP A 139 41.76 2.66 16.48
N PRO A 140 42.19 1.95 15.42
CA PRO A 140 42.25 0.50 15.39
C PRO A 140 43.11 -0.14 16.47
N LEU A 141 44.07 0.60 17.04
CA LEU A 141 45.01 0.11 18.06
C LEU A 141 44.57 0.44 19.48
N SER A 142 43.56 1.29 19.66
CA SER A 142 43.10 1.75 20.98
C SER A 142 42.41 0.69 21.83
N GLY A 143 41.99 -0.43 21.25
CA GLY A 143 41.15 -1.46 21.90
C GLY A 143 39.69 -1.01 22.15
N ARG A 144 39.31 0.21 21.79
CA ARG A 144 37.96 0.77 22.00
C ARG A 144 37.05 0.48 20.82
N HIS A 145 36.56 -0.76 20.71
CA HIS A 145 35.78 -1.20 19.54
C HIS A 145 34.48 -0.40 19.30
N TYR A 146 33.88 0.16 20.36
CA TYR A 146 32.70 1.02 20.23
C TYR A 146 32.93 2.26 19.38
N THR A 147 34.19 2.71 19.25
CA THR A 147 34.53 3.87 18.42
C THR A 147 34.30 3.61 16.93
N MET A 148 34.19 2.35 16.48
CA MET A 148 33.78 2.03 15.10
C MET A 148 32.36 2.48 14.78
N ALA A 149 31.49 2.56 15.79
CA ALA A 149 30.11 2.99 15.64
C ALA A 149 29.97 4.51 15.81
N THR A 150 30.59 5.09 16.85
CA THR A 150 30.50 6.53 17.10
C THR A 150 31.22 7.36 16.04
N SER A 151 32.27 6.81 15.40
CA SER A 151 32.99 7.49 14.32
C SER A 151 32.14 7.67 13.06
N ILE A 152 31.12 6.83 12.83
CA ILE A 152 30.19 6.94 11.69
C ILE A 152 29.50 8.30 11.69
N PHE A 153 29.16 8.81 12.87
CA PHE A 153 28.44 10.08 13.03
C PHE A 153 29.37 11.27 13.30
N SER A 154 30.69 11.09 13.17
CA SER A 154 31.67 12.09 13.59
C SER A 154 32.39 12.75 12.42
N HIS A 155 32.52 14.07 12.48
CA HIS A 155 33.25 14.89 11.51
C HIS A 155 33.98 16.01 12.26
N SER A 156 35.25 16.25 11.92
CA SER A 156 36.04 17.31 12.54
C SER A 156 36.18 18.56 11.64
N ALA A 157 35.97 18.42 10.33
CA ALA A 157 36.14 19.48 9.35
C ALA A 157 34.83 19.81 8.61
N LEU A 158 34.57 21.10 8.38
CA LEU A 158 33.32 21.61 7.79
C LEU A 158 33.06 21.02 6.39
N MET A 159 34.06 21.03 5.51
CA MET A 159 33.91 20.48 4.16
C MET A 159 33.56 18.99 4.19
N HIS A 160 34.13 18.23 5.13
CA HIS A 160 33.88 16.80 5.25
C HIS A 160 32.44 16.50 5.67
N ILE A 161 31.88 17.23 6.65
CA ILE A 161 30.46 17.09 7.00
C ILE A 161 29.53 17.61 5.90
N ALA A 162 29.89 18.69 5.21
CA ALA A 162 29.09 19.25 4.13
C ALA A 162 28.91 18.26 2.98
N PHE A 163 30.00 17.68 2.47
CA PHE A 163 29.95 16.68 1.40
C PHE A 163 29.15 15.45 1.79
N ASN A 164 29.41 14.90 2.98
CA ASN A 164 28.71 13.73 3.45
C ASN A 164 27.22 13.99 3.64
N SER A 165 26.85 15.18 4.14
CA SER A 165 25.45 15.55 4.33
C SER A 165 24.72 15.72 2.99
N ILE A 166 25.36 16.38 2.02
CA ILE A 166 24.79 16.52 0.67
C ILE A 166 24.62 15.15 0.01
N ALA A 167 25.64 14.30 0.07
CA ALA A 167 25.57 12.96 -0.50
C ALA A 167 24.46 12.12 0.17
N LEU A 168 24.36 12.15 1.50
CA LEU A 168 23.31 11.44 2.23
C LEU A 168 21.91 11.95 1.88
N LEU A 169 21.71 13.27 1.80
CA LEU A 169 20.41 13.84 1.43
C LEU A 169 20.01 13.50 -0.01
N SER A 170 20.97 13.45 -0.92
CA SER A 170 20.74 13.12 -2.33
C SER A 170 20.45 11.63 -2.53
N PHE A 171 21.30 10.74 -1.99
CA PHE A 171 21.22 9.30 -2.25
C PHE A 171 20.40 8.52 -1.22
N GLY A 172 20.24 9.04 0.00
CA GLY A 172 19.44 8.40 1.04
C GLY A 172 17.97 8.26 0.64
N THR A 173 17.44 9.21 -0.13
CA THR A 173 16.09 9.11 -0.70
C THR A 173 15.97 7.94 -1.68
N ALA A 174 16.94 7.77 -2.58
CA ALA A 174 16.95 6.71 -3.56
C ALA A 174 17.13 5.33 -2.90
N ALA A 175 18.08 5.19 -1.98
CA ALA A 175 18.28 3.97 -1.21
C ALA A 175 17.03 3.59 -0.40
N ASN A 176 16.39 4.54 0.29
CA ASN A 176 15.14 4.27 1.01
C ASN A 176 14.00 3.87 0.06
N SER A 177 13.95 4.42 -1.15
CA SER A 177 12.97 4.02 -2.17
C SER A 177 13.17 2.56 -2.61
N LEU A 178 14.43 2.10 -2.75
CA LEU A 178 14.73 0.68 -2.97
C LEU A 178 14.18 -0.18 -1.82
N LEU A 179 14.50 0.18 -0.58
CA LEU A 179 14.05 -0.57 0.61
C LEU A 179 12.52 -0.64 0.66
N ARG A 180 11.84 0.48 0.42
CA ARG A 180 10.37 0.57 0.38
C ARG A 180 9.77 -0.24 -0.76
N LYS A 181 10.36 -0.17 -1.96
CA LYS A 181 9.89 -0.93 -3.13
C LYS A 181 10.00 -2.43 -2.86
N GLN A 182 11.10 -2.87 -2.26
CA GLN A 182 11.29 -4.26 -1.86
C GLN A 182 10.20 -4.68 -0.87
N GLN A 183 9.96 -3.90 0.19
CA GLN A 183 8.88 -4.14 1.16
C GLN A 183 7.47 -4.27 0.55
N THR A 184 7.19 -3.56 -0.55
CA THR A 184 5.90 -3.65 -1.25
C THR A 184 5.85 -4.72 -2.34
N SER A 185 7.01 -5.27 -2.76
CA SER A 185 7.12 -6.20 -3.90
C SER A 185 7.44 -7.64 -3.49
N THR A 186 8.14 -7.86 -2.37
CA THR A 186 8.28 -9.20 -1.80
C THR A 186 6.97 -9.64 -1.17
N SER A 187 6.74 -10.94 -1.17
CA SER A 187 5.63 -11.64 -0.51
C SER A 187 5.73 -11.54 1.03
N SER A 188 6.20 -10.41 1.58
CA SER A 188 6.23 -10.16 3.01
C SER A 188 4.77 -10.02 3.47
N PRO A 189 4.27 -10.93 4.32
CA PRO A 189 2.84 -10.99 4.66
C PRO A 189 2.40 -9.87 5.62
N LEU A 190 3.30 -8.96 6.01
CA LEU A 190 3.06 -7.99 7.07
C LEU A 190 3.22 -6.54 6.57
N PRO A 191 2.22 -5.69 6.81
CA PRO A 191 2.31 -4.28 6.45
C PRO A 191 3.26 -3.52 7.38
N GLU A 192 3.89 -2.47 6.88
CA GLU A 192 4.81 -1.60 7.63
C GLU A 192 4.38 -0.13 7.52
N SER A 193 4.25 0.56 8.65
CA SER A 193 3.86 1.98 8.72
C SER A 193 4.95 2.97 8.35
N THR A 194 6.22 2.55 8.27
CA THR A 194 7.33 3.40 7.88
C THR A 194 8.57 2.58 7.47
N SER A 195 9.31 3.09 6.48
CA SER A 195 10.60 2.54 6.04
C SER A 195 11.80 3.17 6.78
N MET A 196 11.58 4.21 7.60
CA MET A 196 12.66 4.98 8.23
C MET A 196 13.57 4.14 9.12
N TYR A 197 13.00 3.25 9.95
CA TYR A 197 13.79 2.43 10.86
C TYR A 197 14.68 1.43 10.12
N HIS A 198 14.16 0.84 9.03
CA HIS A 198 14.93 -0.04 8.16
C HIS A 198 16.10 0.73 7.54
N PHE A 199 15.87 1.92 6.99
CA PHE A 199 16.95 2.74 6.44
C PHE A 199 17.99 3.15 7.49
N MET A 200 17.58 3.48 8.72
CA MET A 200 18.51 3.80 9.81
C MET A 200 19.36 2.59 10.23
N ALA A 201 18.77 1.39 10.29
CA ALA A 201 19.51 0.15 10.54
C ALA A 201 20.49 -0.17 9.40
N PHE A 202 20.04 -0.08 8.16
CA PHE A 202 20.90 -0.20 6.97
C PHE A 202 22.09 0.75 7.04
N PHE A 203 21.84 2.03 7.32
CA PHE A 203 22.88 3.05 7.36
C PHE A 203 23.92 2.77 8.47
N LEU A 204 23.45 2.46 9.68
CA LEU A 204 24.33 2.17 10.81
C LEU A 204 25.17 0.91 10.57
N THR A 205 24.55 -0.17 10.08
CA THR A 205 25.25 -1.44 9.82
C THR A 205 26.20 -1.36 8.64
N ALA A 206 25.84 -0.63 7.58
CA ALA A 206 26.74 -0.33 6.47
C ALA A 206 27.98 0.46 6.94
N GLY A 207 27.77 1.49 7.78
CA GLY A 207 28.86 2.25 8.38
C GLY A 207 29.73 1.39 9.29
N LEU A 208 29.13 0.54 10.12
CA LEU A 208 29.84 -0.34 11.03
C LEU A 208 30.65 -1.41 10.30
N PHE A 209 30.10 -2.00 9.24
CA PHE A 209 30.80 -2.93 8.37
C PHE A 209 31.99 -2.24 7.67
N SER A 210 31.79 -1.02 7.17
CA SER A 210 32.85 -0.22 6.55
C SER A 210 34.00 0.08 7.53
N SER A 211 33.67 0.55 8.73
CA SER A 211 34.64 0.76 9.82
C SER A 211 35.36 -0.53 10.20
N TYR A 212 34.64 -1.65 10.25
CA TYR A 212 35.21 -2.97 10.53
C TYR A 212 36.20 -3.43 9.45
N VAL A 213 35.88 -3.27 8.16
CA VAL A 213 36.80 -3.59 7.06
C VAL A 213 38.09 -2.77 7.19
N SER A 214 37.97 -1.45 7.39
CA SER A 214 39.14 -0.58 7.61
C SER A 214 39.96 -0.99 8.85
N HIS A 215 39.28 -1.35 9.94
CA HIS A 215 39.91 -1.85 11.15
C HIS A 215 40.71 -3.14 10.92
N ILE A 216 40.12 -4.12 10.22
CA ILE A 216 40.79 -5.39 9.91
C ILE A 216 42.00 -5.17 9.02
N ILE A 217 41.88 -4.35 7.96
CA ILE A 217 43.02 -4.04 7.09
C ILE A 217 44.14 -3.34 7.88
N SER A 218 43.78 -2.39 8.75
CA SER A 218 44.74 -1.67 9.58
C SER A 218 45.50 -2.62 10.51
N THR A 219 44.80 -3.56 11.17
CA THR A 219 45.39 -4.46 12.17
C THR A 219 46.04 -5.71 11.59
N ARG A 220 45.57 -6.21 10.44
CA ARG A 220 46.01 -7.49 9.85
C ARG A 220 46.84 -7.36 8.59
N VAL A 221 46.81 -6.23 7.91
CA VAL A 221 47.61 -6.00 6.69
C VAL A 221 48.65 -4.92 6.94
N ARG A 222 48.23 -3.73 7.38
CA ARG A 222 49.11 -2.57 7.53
C ARG A 222 50.05 -2.70 8.73
N LEU A 223 49.53 -3.06 9.91
CA LEU A 223 50.36 -3.21 11.12
C LEU A 223 51.48 -4.26 10.95
N PRO A 224 51.22 -5.49 10.45
CA PRO A 224 52.31 -6.45 10.24
C PRO A 224 53.32 -6.02 9.17
N ALA A 225 52.87 -5.34 8.11
CA ALA A 225 53.78 -4.79 7.10
C ALA A 225 54.71 -3.73 7.70
N LEU A 226 54.17 -2.82 8.51
CA LEU A 226 54.92 -1.81 9.22
C LEU A 226 55.91 -2.41 10.23
N LEU A 227 55.48 -3.40 11.01
CA LEU A 227 56.38 -4.08 11.96
C LEU A 227 57.52 -4.80 11.24
N ARG A 228 57.28 -5.39 10.07
CA ARG A 228 58.33 -6.00 9.24
C ARG A 228 59.34 -4.98 8.72
N THR A 229 58.88 -3.82 8.23
CA THR A 229 59.78 -2.76 7.73
C THR A 229 60.60 -2.12 8.85
N LEU A 230 60.03 -1.96 10.05
CA LEU A 230 60.76 -1.49 11.22
C LEU A 230 61.78 -2.53 11.71
N ALA A 231 61.41 -3.81 11.73
CA ALA A 231 62.30 -4.90 12.13
C ALA A 231 63.49 -5.08 11.17
N SER A 232 63.28 -4.90 9.86
CA SER A 232 64.35 -5.01 8.84
C SER A 232 65.33 -3.84 8.83
N ASN A 233 64.98 -2.69 9.43
CA ASN A 233 65.78 -1.46 9.42
C ASN A 233 66.54 -1.22 10.75
N SER A 234 67.00 -2.28 11.41
CA SER A 234 67.50 -2.27 12.80
C SER A 234 68.71 -1.37 13.10
N PHE A 235 69.21 -0.57 12.16
CA PHE A 235 70.41 0.27 12.32
C PHE A 235 70.22 1.79 12.26
N LYS A 236 69.02 2.32 12.00
CA LYS A 236 68.75 3.78 12.14
C LYS A 236 67.30 4.04 12.57
N ILE A 237 67.04 4.01 13.87
CA ILE A 237 65.79 4.53 14.43
C ILE A 237 65.97 6.02 14.68
N ASP A 238 65.91 6.81 13.61
CA ASP A 238 65.71 8.26 13.76
C ASP A 238 64.25 8.51 14.18
N ALA A 239 64.00 9.57 14.94
CA ALA A 239 62.65 10.00 15.38
C ALA A 239 61.63 10.15 14.21
N ILE A 240 62.13 10.29 12.98
CA ILE A 240 61.36 10.33 11.72
C ILE A 240 60.72 8.96 11.41
N ALA A 241 61.37 7.84 11.71
CA ALA A 241 60.82 6.49 11.48
C ALA A 241 59.67 6.15 12.46
N ALA A 242 59.75 6.62 13.71
CA ALA A 242 58.68 6.49 14.71
C ALA A 242 57.48 7.41 14.39
N SER A 243 57.73 8.62 13.87
CA SER A 243 56.70 9.52 13.33
C SER A 243 56.00 8.94 12.10
N GLY A 244 56.76 8.30 11.20
CA GLY A 244 56.22 7.58 10.04
C GLY A 244 55.39 6.34 10.39
N ALA A 245 55.72 5.67 11.50
CA ALA A 245 54.97 4.52 12.03
C ALA A 245 53.62 4.93 12.65
N HIS A 246 53.56 6.03 13.40
CA HIS A 246 52.29 6.60 13.90
C HIS A 246 51.42 7.19 12.77
N GLY A 247 52.01 7.63 11.65
CA GLY A 247 51.27 8.09 10.46
C GLY A 247 50.80 6.97 9.51
N ALA A 248 51.19 5.72 9.73
CA ALA A 248 50.88 4.59 8.84
C ALA A 248 49.51 3.92 9.15
N ILE A 249 49.04 4.04 10.39
CA ILE A 249 47.70 3.59 10.83
C ILE A 249 46.98 4.84 11.34
N ALA A 250 46.43 5.61 10.41
CA ALA A 250 45.72 6.83 10.75
C ALA A 250 44.34 6.48 11.34
N PRO A 251 43.92 7.18 12.41
CA PRO A 251 42.58 7.02 12.92
C PRO A 251 41.55 7.58 11.93
N SER A 252 40.34 7.00 11.90
CA SER A 252 39.29 7.35 10.95
C SER A 252 38.02 7.87 11.63
N LEU A 253 37.32 8.76 10.92
CA LEU A 253 35.99 9.25 11.26
C LEU A 253 35.20 9.60 10.00
N GLY A 254 33.89 9.55 10.08
CA GLY A 254 32.97 9.97 9.02
C GLY A 254 31.99 8.89 8.56
N ALA A 255 30.88 9.37 8.03
CA ALA A 255 29.79 8.56 7.46
C ALA A 255 30.09 7.99 6.07
N SER A 256 31.27 8.22 5.50
CA SER A 256 31.55 8.00 4.08
C SER A 256 31.35 6.55 3.65
N GLY A 257 31.69 5.56 4.48
CA GLY A 257 31.42 4.15 4.19
C GLY A 257 29.92 3.82 4.07
N ALA A 258 29.09 4.33 4.98
CA ALA A 258 27.63 4.16 4.92
C ALA A 258 27.02 4.87 3.70
N ILE A 259 27.57 6.03 3.35
CA ILE A 259 27.18 6.78 2.14
C ILE A 259 27.57 5.98 0.89
N TYR A 260 28.79 5.41 0.84
CA TYR A 260 29.21 4.54 -0.27
C TYR A 260 28.26 3.36 -0.48
N ALA A 261 27.80 2.72 0.59
CA ALA A 261 26.77 1.68 0.51
C ALA A 261 25.45 2.21 -0.04
N THR A 262 25.03 3.39 0.42
CA THR A 262 23.80 4.07 -0.03
C THR A 262 23.86 4.40 -1.52
N VAL A 263 24.95 4.99 -2.01
CA VAL A 263 25.13 5.33 -3.44
C VAL A 263 25.20 4.06 -4.29
N THR A 264 25.95 3.05 -3.83
CA THR A 264 26.09 1.79 -4.57
C THR A 264 24.77 1.05 -4.70
N ALA A 265 24.00 0.92 -3.62
CA ALA A 265 22.66 0.33 -3.66
C ALA A 265 21.70 1.13 -4.57
N SER A 266 21.79 2.46 -4.53
CA SER A 266 21.00 3.34 -5.41
C SER A 266 21.36 3.16 -6.89
N ALA A 267 22.65 3.02 -7.21
CA ALA A 267 23.11 2.82 -8.58
C ALA A 267 22.62 1.50 -9.18
N LEU A 268 22.56 0.45 -8.35
CA LEU A 268 22.02 -0.85 -8.75
C LEU A 268 20.49 -0.84 -8.87
N ALA A 269 19.81 -0.06 -8.03
CA ALA A 269 18.36 0.07 -8.05
C ALA A 269 17.83 0.92 -9.22
N PHE A 270 18.61 1.93 -9.62
CA PHE A 270 18.24 2.90 -10.66
C PHE A 270 19.39 3.04 -11.67
N PRO A 271 19.66 2.01 -12.49
CA PRO A 271 20.81 2.01 -13.41
C PRO A 271 20.76 3.13 -14.45
N ASP A 272 19.55 3.55 -14.83
CA ASP A 272 19.31 4.62 -15.81
C ASP A 272 19.33 6.04 -15.20
N ALA A 273 19.52 6.15 -13.88
CA ALA A 273 19.57 7.46 -13.23
C ALA A 273 20.87 8.20 -13.57
N ASN A 274 20.75 9.48 -13.92
CA ASN A 274 21.88 10.38 -14.10
C ASN A 274 22.09 11.22 -12.84
N VAL A 275 23.35 11.41 -12.46
CA VAL A 275 23.76 12.27 -11.35
C VAL A 275 24.68 13.37 -11.85
N SER A 276 24.41 14.58 -11.36
CA SER A 276 25.28 15.72 -11.58
C SER A 276 26.42 15.73 -10.56
N LEU A 277 27.61 16.11 -11.01
CA LEU A 277 28.72 16.38 -10.10
C LEU A 277 28.45 17.68 -9.35
N ILE A 278 28.64 17.69 -8.03
CA ILE A 278 28.38 18.86 -7.17
C ILE A 278 29.12 20.12 -7.66
N PHE A 279 30.30 19.97 -8.27
CA PHE A 279 31.12 21.07 -8.79
C PHE A 279 30.96 21.34 -10.28
N LEU A 280 30.26 20.48 -11.00
CA LEU A 280 29.99 20.62 -12.43
C LEU A 280 28.53 20.22 -12.67
N PRO A 281 27.56 21.03 -12.21
CA PRO A 281 26.14 20.65 -12.23
C PRO A 281 25.59 20.43 -13.64
N PHE A 282 26.25 21.02 -14.64
CA PHE A 282 25.95 20.90 -16.07
C PHE A 282 26.44 19.58 -16.69
N VAL A 283 27.29 18.83 -15.98
CA VAL A 283 27.78 17.52 -16.41
C VAL A 283 26.98 16.45 -15.65
N SER A 284 26.12 15.77 -16.37
CA SER A 284 25.37 14.62 -15.86
C SER A 284 26.03 13.32 -16.33
N LEU A 285 26.23 12.38 -15.41
CA LEU A 285 26.84 11.08 -15.71
C LEU A 285 25.90 9.97 -15.20
N PRO A 286 25.85 8.82 -15.88
CA PRO A 286 25.15 7.65 -15.36
C PRO A 286 25.66 7.30 -13.96
N ILE A 287 24.75 7.07 -13.02
CA ILE A 287 25.11 6.80 -11.62
C ILE A 287 26.05 5.59 -11.46
N GLY A 288 25.87 4.56 -12.31
CA GLY A 288 26.77 3.40 -12.36
C GLY A 288 28.20 3.78 -12.74
N ALA A 289 28.38 4.68 -13.72
CA ALA A 289 29.70 5.21 -14.08
C ALA A 289 30.28 6.07 -12.94
N GLY A 290 29.44 6.83 -12.23
CA GLY A 290 29.85 7.58 -11.03
C GLY A 290 30.39 6.67 -9.93
N VAL A 291 29.68 5.59 -9.59
CA VAL A 291 30.13 4.59 -8.61
C VAL A 291 31.39 3.87 -9.09
N GLY A 292 31.45 3.48 -10.36
CA GLY A 292 32.66 2.89 -10.96
C GLY A 292 33.87 3.81 -10.84
N GLY A 293 33.71 5.11 -11.15
CA GLY A 293 34.76 6.11 -11.02
C GLY A 293 35.23 6.29 -9.57
N MET A 294 34.31 6.32 -8.61
CA MET A 294 34.62 6.38 -7.18
C MET A 294 35.44 5.17 -6.71
N VAL A 295 35.02 3.94 -7.06
CA VAL A 295 35.75 2.71 -6.73
C VAL A 295 37.14 2.69 -7.39
N CYS A 296 37.25 3.12 -8.64
CA CYS A 296 38.54 3.25 -9.32
C CYS A 296 39.47 4.24 -8.61
N LEU A 297 38.95 5.38 -8.16
CA LEU A 297 39.72 6.37 -7.39
C LEU A 297 40.25 5.78 -6.08
N ASP A 298 39.44 5.00 -5.36
CA ASP A 298 39.87 4.34 -4.13
C ASP A 298 40.96 3.28 -4.40
N ILE A 299 40.83 2.49 -5.47
CA ILE A 299 41.85 1.51 -5.87
C ILE A 299 43.16 2.22 -6.23
N ILE A 300 43.10 3.29 -7.02
CA ILE A 300 44.27 4.12 -7.36
C ILE A 300 44.88 4.71 -6.08
N GLY A 301 44.04 5.22 -5.17
CA GLY A 301 44.47 5.76 -3.88
C GLY A 301 45.19 4.73 -3.03
N ILE A 302 44.70 3.49 -2.99
CA ILE A 302 45.37 2.37 -2.29
C ILE A 302 46.72 2.05 -2.94
N ILE A 303 46.78 1.94 -4.27
CA ILE A 303 48.02 1.63 -5.02
C ILE A 303 49.06 2.76 -4.85
N ARG A 304 48.61 4.01 -4.89
CA ARG A 304 49.45 5.22 -4.75
C ARG A 304 49.74 5.59 -3.29
N GLY A 305 49.12 4.91 -2.33
CA GLY A 305 49.31 5.15 -0.91
C GLY A 305 48.70 6.46 -0.40
N TRP A 306 47.65 6.98 -1.04
CA TRP A 306 46.90 8.15 -0.56
C TRP A 306 46.26 7.89 0.80
N ARG A 307 46.27 8.91 1.66
CA ARG A 307 45.83 8.81 3.07
C ARG A 307 44.79 9.83 3.48
N THR A 308 44.43 10.74 2.58
CA THR A 308 43.41 11.78 2.83
C THR A 308 42.03 11.16 3.05
N PHE A 309 41.79 9.95 2.54
CA PHE A 309 40.53 9.22 2.63
C PHE A 309 40.74 7.81 3.20
N ASP A 310 39.70 7.29 3.87
CA ASP A 310 39.67 5.88 4.30
C ASP A 310 39.18 4.99 3.15
N HIS A 311 40.06 4.76 2.18
CA HIS A 311 39.77 3.97 0.97
C HIS A 311 39.22 2.57 1.29
N TRP A 312 39.67 1.93 2.38
CA TRP A 312 39.19 0.60 2.75
C TRP A 312 37.79 0.63 3.36
N ALA A 313 37.46 1.68 4.12
CA ALA A 313 36.08 1.89 4.56
C ALA A 313 35.15 2.14 3.37
N HIS A 314 35.58 2.92 2.36
CA HIS A 314 34.78 3.17 1.15
C HIS A 314 34.49 1.89 0.36
N LEU A 315 35.53 1.09 0.08
CA LEU A 315 35.38 -0.19 -0.61
C LEU A 315 34.53 -1.19 0.21
N GLY A 316 34.69 -1.20 1.54
CA GLY A 316 33.81 -1.93 2.45
C GLY A 316 32.35 -1.52 2.27
N GLY A 317 32.07 -0.22 2.26
CA GLY A 317 30.74 0.34 2.01
C GLY A 317 30.16 -0.06 0.65
N ALA A 318 30.94 0.05 -0.43
CA ALA A 318 30.51 -0.37 -1.77
C ALA A 318 30.13 -1.86 -1.79
N SER A 319 30.96 -2.73 -1.23
CA SER A 319 30.68 -4.17 -1.16
C SER A 319 29.42 -4.48 -0.34
N PHE A 320 29.20 -3.76 0.77
CA PHE A 320 27.98 -3.88 1.56
C PHE A 320 26.76 -3.45 0.76
N GLY A 321 26.82 -2.33 0.04
CA GLY A 321 25.72 -1.86 -0.82
C GLY A 321 25.34 -2.87 -1.90
N ILE A 322 26.32 -3.54 -2.52
CA ILE A 322 26.08 -4.63 -3.48
C ILE A 322 25.38 -5.81 -2.81
N ALA A 323 25.90 -6.25 -1.67
CA ALA A 323 25.32 -7.37 -0.92
C ALA A 323 23.89 -7.06 -0.45
N TYR A 324 23.65 -5.84 0.03
CA TYR A 324 22.35 -5.41 0.51
C TYR A 324 21.32 -5.26 -0.61
N TYR A 325 21.73 -4.76 -1.78
CA TYR A 325 20.84 -4.72 -2.94
C TYR A 325 20.32 -6.12 -3.31
N ARG A 326 21.17 -7.16 -3.19
CA ARG A 326 20.80 -8.54 -3.52
C ARG A 326 20.03 -9.26 -2.43
N TYR A 327 20.40 -9.09 -1.16
CA TYR A 327 19.91 -9.93 -0.05
C TYR A 327 19.27 -9.15 1.10
N GLY A 328 19.33 -7.82 1.07
CA GLY A 328 18.93 -6.96 2.19
C GLY A 328 17.45 -7.05 2.52
N ALA A 329 16.58 -7.21 1.50
CA ALA A 329 15.15 -7.42 1.69
C ALA A 329 14.86 -8.74 2.40
N ASP A 330 15.44 -9.84 1.90
CA ASP A 330 15.29 -11.16 2.52
C ASP A 330 15.85 -11.17 3.94
N PHE A 331 16.96 -10.48 4.20
CA PHE A 331 17.53 -10.35 5.53
C PHE A 331 16.63 -9.55 6.48
N TRP A 332 16.07 -8.42 6.02
CA TRP A 332 15.10 -7.63 6.77
C TRP A 332 13.84 -8.45 7.10
N ASP A 333 13.37 -9.26 6.15
CA ASP A 333 12.21 -10.12 6.33
C ASP A 333 12.50 -11.34 7.21
N TRP A 334 13.73 -11.87 7.15
CA TRP A 334 14.19 -13.05 7.89
C TRP A 334 14.53 -12.77 9.36
N ALA A 335 14.88 -11.52 9.75
CA ALA A 335 15.23 -11.15 11.12
C ALA A 335 14.10 -11.51 12.13
N PRO A 336 14.13 -12.69 12.79
CA PRO A 336 12.92 -13.37 13.24
C PRO A 336 12.67 -13.19 14.74
N VAL A 337 12.58 -11.94 15.22
CA VAL A 337 12.18 -11.69 16.62
C VAL A 337 10.94 -10.79 16.72
N ILE A 338 10.44 -10.26 15.61
CA ILE A 338 9.43 -9.20 15.67
C ILE A 338 8.59 -9.25 14.41
N LYS A 339 7.94 -10.39 14.17
CA LYS A 339 6.85 -10.54 13.20
C LYS A 339 5.72 -11.40 13.76
N GLU A 340 5.77 -11.77 15.04
CA GLU A 340 4.54 -12.01 15.78
C GLU A 340 3.91 -10.64 16.03
N ILE A 341 2.75 -10.41 15.43
CA ILE A 341 1.80 -9.48 16.01
C ILE A 341 1.41 -10.08 17.37
N VAL A 342 2.23 -9.89 18.41
CA VAL A 342 1.80 -10.09 19.79
C VAL A 342 0.75 -9.02 20.03
N MET A 343 -0.51 -9.34 19.73
CA MET A 343 -1.67 -8.56 20.13
C MET A 343 -1.84 -8.77 21.63
N PRO A 344 -1.36 -7.87 22.53
CA PRO A 344 -1.63 -8.05 23.93
C PRO A 344 -3.11 -7.69 24.13
N ASN A 345 -3.89 -8.58 24.74
CA ASN A 345 -5.18 -8.21 25.29
C ASN A 345 -4.93 -7.09 26.32
N ARG A 346 -5.28 -5.85 25.99
CA ARG A 346 -5.35 -4.78 26.99
C ARG A 346 -6.61 -3.93 26.81
N THR A 347 -7.35 -3.90 27.90
CA THR A 347 -8.48 -3.02 28.21
C THR A 347 -8.05 -1.55 28.15
N LEU A 348 -8.77 -0.73 27.38
CA LEU A 348 -8.57 0.72 27.27
C LEU A 348 -9.28 1.47 28.43
N PRO A 349 -8.83 2.69 28.79
CA PRO A 349 -9.45 3.48 29.84
C PRO A 349 -10.74 4.17 29.36
N LYS A 350 -11.74 4.23 30.25
CA LYS A 350 -13.02 4.94 30.04
C LYS A 350 -12.78 6.45 29.95
N MET A 351 -13.38 7.09 28.94
CA MET A 351 -13.50 8.55 28.84
C MET A 351 -14.99 8.94 28.86
N SER A 352 -15.26 10.15 29.37
CA SER A 352 -16.47 10.62 30.05
C SER A 352 -17.79 10.60 29.26
N GLU A 353 -18.87 10.36 30.02
CA GLU A 353 -20.28 10.29 29.63
C GLU A 353 -20.89 11.64 29.21
N THR A 354 -21.49 11.70 28.02
CA THR A 354 -22.69 12.52 27.74
C THR A 354 -23.62 11.76 26.79
N GLY A 355 -24.90 11.71 27.15
CA GLY A 355 -25.88 10.76 26.63
C GLY A 355 -26.32 10.99 25.18
N HIS A 356 -26.07 9.99 24.33
CA HIS A 356 -26.76 9.75 23.05
C HIS A 356 -27.01 8.23 22.92
N SER A 357 -27.95 7.82 22.07
CA SER A 357 -28.53 6.48 21.99
C SER A 357 -27.49 5.37 21.77
N LYS A 358 -27.57 4.31 22.58
CA LYS A 358 -26.48 3.33 22.79
C LYS A 358 -26.70 2.05 21.97
N LEU A 359 -25.78 1.74 21.04
CA LEU A 359 -25.62 0.40 20.48
C LEU A 359 -24.54 -0.35 21.29
N LYS A 360 -24.95 -1.30 22.12
CA LYS A 360 -24.02 -2.14 22.90
C LYS A 360 -23.28 -3.11 21.97
N SER A 361 -21.95 -3.01 21.93
CA SER A 361 -21.10 -4.07 21.36
C SER A 361 -21.05 -5.27 22.33
N ILE A 362 -20.79 -6.46 21.80
CA ILE A 362 -20.65 -7.70 22.60
C ILE A 362 -19.38 -7.66 23.47
N THR A 363 -18.40 -6.79 23.16
CA THR A 363 -17.16 -6.60 23.94
C THR A 363 -17.28 -5.58 25.06
N GLY A 364 -18.43 -4.91 25.21
CA GLY A 364 -18.66 -3.91 26.26
C GLY A 364 -18.14 -2.50 25.95
N ASP A 365 -17.57 -2.28 24.75
CA ASP A 365 -17.19 -0.94 24.27
C ASP A 365 -18.44 -0.23 23.71
N GLU A 366 -18.75 0.97 24.22
CA GLU A 366 -19.85 1.81 23.73
C GLU A 366 -19.40 2.57 22.47
N ILE A 367 -19.95 2.24 21.30
CA ILE A 367 -19.75 3.04 20.08
C ILE A 367 -20.85 4.08 20.02
N VAL A 368 -20.48 5.35 20.17
CA VAL A 368 -21.38 6.48 20.02
C VAL A 368 -21.59 6.72 18.53
N LEU A 369 -22.83 6.57 18.06
CA LEU A 369 -23.21 6.93 16.70
C LEU A 369 -23.13 8.45 16.52
N LYS A 370 -22.71 8.89 15.34
CA LYS A 370 -22.96 10.29 14.95
C LYS A 370 -24.46 10.50 14.77
N PRO A 371 -25.00 11.69 15.08
CA PRO A 371 -26.43 11.98 14.89
C PRO A 371 -26.91 11.66 13.47
N GLU A 372 -26.09 11.97 12.46
CA GLU A 372 -26.44 11.72 11.05
C GLU A 372 -26.47 10.22 10.73
N SER A 373 -25.59 9.43 11.36
CA SER A 373 -25.58 7.98 11.20
C SER A 373 -26.79 7.31 11.86
N GLU A 374 -27.25 7.83 13.00
CA GLU A 374 -28.46 7.33 13.64
C GLU A 374 -29.69 7.54 12.76
N ILE A 375 -29.88 8.78 12.27
CA ILE A 375 -30.94 9.12 11.32
C ILE A 375 -30.82 8.25 10.08
N ALA A 376 -29.60 8.03 9.58
CA ALA A 376 -29.39 7.21 8.40
C ALA A 376 -29.81 5.75 8.54
N LEU A 377 -29.54 5.14 9.70
CA LEU A 377 -30.02 3.79 9.99
C LEU A 377 -31.54 3.74 10.16
N GLN A 378 -32.15 4.78 10.74
CA GLN A 378 -33.62 4.88 10.87
C GLN A 378 -34.29 5.01 9.50
N ASN A 379 -33.78 5.88 8.63
CA ASN A 379 -34.27 6.06 7.27
C ASN A 379 -34.20 4.75 6.48
N LEU A 380 -33.08 4.03 6.55
CA LEU A 380 -32.95 2.72 5.91
C LEU A 380 -33.94 1.71 6.49
N ALA A 381 -34.11 1.66 7.82
CA ALA A 381 -35.02 0.71 8.47
C ALA A 381 -36.51 0.98 8.19
N GLN A 382 -36.87 2.22 7.89
CA GLN A 382 -38.24 2.64 7.55
C GLN A 382 -38.49 2.64 6.04
N TYR A 383 -37.47 2.38 5.23
CA TYR A 383 -37.57 2.46 3.78
C TYR A 383 -38.47 1.38 3.20
N VAL A 384 -39.40 1.81 2.34
CA VAL A 384 -40.22 0.93 1.51
C VAL A 384 -40.01 1.33 0.05
N PRO A 385 -39.59 0.40 -0.82
CA PRO A 385 -39.37 0.72 -2.23
C PRO A 385 -40.69 1.09 -2.90
N SER A 386 -40.66 2.08 -3.80
CA SER A 386 -41.84 2.43 -4.61
C SER A 386 -42.10 1.40 -5.72
N TYR A 387 -41.08 0.62 -6.09
CA TYR A 387 -41.13 -0.36 -7.16
C TYR A 387 -40.19 -1.55 -6.92
N PRO A 388 -40.67 -2.81 -7.03
CA PRO A 388 -42.06 -3.22 -7.22
C PRO A 388 -42.90 -2.97 -5.96
N SER A 389 -44.22 -2.85 -6.11
CA SER A 389 -45.13 -2.73 -4.97
C SER A 389 -45.05 -3.98 -4.08
N LEU A 390 -45.11 -3.81 -2.76
CA LEU A 390 -45.14 -4.93 -1.80
C LEU A 390 -46.28 -5.92 -2.06
N ASN A 391 -47.35 -5.47 -2.72
CA ASN A 391 -48.51 -6.29 -3.05
C ASN A 391 -48.32 -7.16 -4.32
N ASP A 392 -47.18 -7.01 -5.01
CA ASP A 392 -46.88 -7.75 -6.24
C ASP A 392 -45.50 -8.44 -6.19
N PRO A 393 -45.37 -9.52 -5.39
CA PRO A 393 -44.10 -10.21 -5.18
C PRO A 393 -43.62 -11.01 -6.39
N LYS A 394 -44.45 -11.20 -7.42
CA LYS A 394 -44.13 -12.00 -8.62
C LYS A 394 -43.85 -11.15 -9.86
N ARG A 395 -43.56 -9.86 -9.67
CA ARG A 395 -43.39 -8.92 -10.78
C ARG A 395 -42.30 -9.26 -11.80
N PHE A 396 -41.34 -10.11 -11.44
CA PHE A 396 -40.19 -10.44 -12.29
C PHE A 396 -39.94 -11.95 -12.41
N PRO A 397 -39.43 -12.41 -13.57
CA PRO A 397 -39.10 -13.81 -13.76
C PRO A 397 -37.93 -14.20 -12.86
N ARG A 398 -38.18 -15.19 -11.99
CA ARG A 398 -37.24 -15.70 -10.99
C ARG A 398 -35.95 -16.19 -11.62
N SER A 399 -36.00 -16.80 -12.81
CA SER A 399 -34.81 -17.23 -13.57
C SER A 399 -33.85 -16.09 -13.95
N ARG A 400 -34.34 -14.84 -13.94
CA ARG A 400 -33.57 -13.64 -14.26
C ARG A 400 -33.32 -12.76 -13.05
N GLN A 401 -33.71 -13.19 -11.85
CA GLN A 401 -33.46 -12.47 -10.62
C GLN A 401 -32.08 -12.82 -10.04
N ALA A 402 -31.47 -11.82 -9.43
CA ALA A 402 -30.24 -11.89 -8.68
C ALA A 402 -30.35 -10.99 -7.45
N ALA A 403 -29.54 -11.25 -6.43
CA ALA A 403 -29.52 -10.44 -5.23
C ALA A 403 -28.08 -10.11 -4.85
N VAL A 404 -27.87 -8.90 -4.34
CA VAL A 404 -26.59 -8.47 -3.76
C VAL A 404 -26.78 -8.01 -2.33
N LEU A 405 -25.80 -8.30 -1.46
CA LEU A 405 -25.83 -7.87 -0.07
C LEU A 405 -25.06 -6.57 0.11
N VAL A 406 -25.75 -5.50 0.51
CA VAL A 406 -25.15 -4.25 0.97
C VAL A 406 -24.94 -4.35 2.48
N ALA A 407 -23.77 -4.86 2.87
CA ALA A 407 -23.43 -5.08 4.27
C ALA A 407 -22.85 -3.80 4.89
N LEU A 408 -23.65 -3.14 5.72
CA LEU A 408 -23.30 -1.92 6.44
C LEU A 408 -22.78 -2.24 7.84
N PHE A 409 -21.86 -1.42 8.34
CA PHE A 409 -21.41 -1.47 9.73
C PHE A 409 -21.07 -0.08 10.24
N VAL A 410 -21.03 0.07 11.56
CA VAL A 410 -20.71 1.32 12.24
C VAL A 410 -19.23 1.31 12.59
N GLY A 411 -18.48 2.28 12.05
CA GLY A 411 -17.08 2.48 12.38
C GLY A 411 -16.89 3.05 13.78
N ARG A 412 -15.65 3.06 14.29
CA ARG A 412 -15.35 3.53 15.65
C ARG A 412 -15.71 4.99 15.92
N LEU A 413 -15.68 5.82 14.88
CA LEU A 413 -16.04 7.24 14.95
C LEU A 413 -17.55 7.47 14.81
N GLY A 414 -18.36 6.41 14.75
CA GLY A 414 -19.81 6.49 14.63
C GLY A 414 -20.34 6.68 13.21
N ASP A 415 -19.48 6.69 12.18
CA ASP A 415 -19.88 6.75 10.77
C ASP A 415 -20.33 5.39 10.21
N ILE A 416 -21.19 5.40 9.18
CA ILE A 416 -21.64 4.20 8.47
C ILE A 416 -20.70 3.89 7.31
N TYR A 417 -20.24 2.65 7.26
CA TYR A 417 -19.42 2.11 6.19
C TYR A 417 -20.12 0.97 5.48
N VAL A 418 -19.80 0.79 4.21
CA VAL A 418 -20.17 -0.40 3.43
C VAL A 418 -18.96 -1.31 3.25
N LEU A 419 -19.19 -2.62 3.39
CA LEU A 419 -18.20 -3.65 3.09
C LEU A 419 -18.22 -3.97 1.59
N LEU A 420 -17.05 -3.96 0.96
CA LEU A 420 -16.83 -4.22 -0.46
C LEU A 420 -15.76 -5.28 -0.65
N SER A 421 -15.81 -5.93 -1.81
CA SER A 421 -14.85 -6.95 -2.23
C SER A 421 -14.13 -6.53 -3.50
N ARG A 422 -12.87 -6.95 -3.64
CA ARG A 422 -12.18 -7.00 -4.94
C ARG A 422 -12.28 -8.42 -5.48
N ARG A 423 -12.88 -8.56 -6.66
CA ARG A 423 -12.93 -9.82 -7.39
C ARG A 423 -11.53 -10.33 -7.70
N SER A 424 -11.36 -11.65 -7.68
CA SER A 424 -10.04 -12.24 -7.90
C SER A 424 -9.41 -11.81 -9.22
N LEU A 425 -8.14 -11.42 -9.18
CA LEU A 425 -7.37 -11.05 -10.38
C LEU A 425 -7.23 -12.23 -11.36
N ALA A 426 -7.39 -13.47 -10.89
CA ALA A 426 -7.33 -14.68 -11.70
C ALA A 426 -8.58 -14.92 -12.56
N LEU A 427 -9.67 -14.17 -12.33
CA LEU A 427 -10.91 -14.32 -13.10
C LEU A 427 -10.74 -13.83 -14.54
N ARG A 428 -11.19 -14.66 -15.49
CA ARG A 428 -11.16 -14.35 -16.94
C ARG A 428 -11.96 -13.09 -17.31
N THR A 429 -12.96 -12.73 -16.52
CA THR A 429 -13.81 -11.55 -16.73
C THR A 429 -13.99 -10.82 -15.42
N TYR A 430 -13.92 -9.49 -15.46
CA TYR A 430 -14.11 -8.61 -14.28
C TYR A 430 -13.09 -8.83 -13.15
N GLY A 431 -11.92 -9.39 -13.43
CA GLY A 431 -10.84 -9.52 -12.44
C GLY A 431 -10.38 -8.15 -11.94
N GLY A 432 -10.27 -8.00 -10.61
CA GLY A 432 -9.92 -6.75 -9.94
C GLY A 432 -11.07 -5.74 -9.80
N ASP A 433 -12.28 -6.06 -10.27
CA ASP A 433 -13.45 -5.18 -10.11
C ASP A 433 -13.87 -5.09 -8.64
N THR A 434 -14.37 -3.91 -8.25
CA THR A 434 -15.01 -3.71 -6.96
C THR A 434 -16.47 -4.18 -7.02
N SER A 435 -16.85 -5.10 -6.14
CA SER A 435 -18.18 -5.71 -6.10
C SER A 435 -18.79 -5.79 -4.71
N LEU A 436 -20.11 -5.75 -4.68
CA LEU A 436 -20.92 -6.26 -3.59
C LEU A 436 -21.05 -7.78 -3.76
N PRO A 437 -21.05 -8.55 -2.66
CA PRO A 437 -21.27 -9.99 -2.75
C PRO A 437 -22.69 -10.28 -3.23
N GLY A 438 -22.84 -11.22 -4.15
CA GLY A 438 -24.15 -11.53 -4.72
C GLY A 438 -24.12 -12.35 -6.01
N GLY A 439 -25.28 -12.88 -6.35
CA GLY A 439 -25.45 -13.82 -7.45
C GLY A 439 -26.90 -14.10 -7.78
N ARG A 440 -27.14 -15.13 -8.60
CA ARG A 440 -28.48 -15.44 -9.13
C ARG A 440 -29.34 -16.13 -8.07
N VAL A 441 -30.65 -15.93 -8.15
CA VAL A 441 -31.61 -16.68 -7.34
C VAL A 441 -31.57 -18.15 -7.73
N GLU A 442 -31.38 -19.02 -6.74
CA GLU A 442 -31.46 -20.46 -6.93
C GLU A 442 -32.86 -21.01 -6.58
N PRO A 443 -33.22 -22.21 -7.08
CA PRO A 443 -34.50 -22.85 -6.74
C PRO A 443 -34.71 -23.05 -5.24
N LYS A 444 -33.61 -23.24 -4.48
CA LYS A 444 -33.63 -23.47 -3.03
C LYS A 444 -33.83 -22.19 -2.21
N ASP A 445 -33.58 -21.02 -2.80
CA ASP A 445 -33.68 -19.74 -2.09
C ASP A 445 -35.15 -19.39 -1.83
N ARG A 446 -35.51 -19.10 -0.57
CA ARG A 446 -36.91 -18.82 -0.20
C ARG A 446 -37.29 -17.36 -0.44
N SER A 447 -36.29 -16.48 -0.46
CA SER A 447 -36.45 -15.04 -0.66
C SER A 447 -35.20 -14.43 -1.30
N ILE A 448 -35.34 -13.19 -1.78
CA ILE A 448 -34.21 -12.38 -2.25
C ILE A 448 -33.20 -12.13 -1.12
N GLU A 449 -33.67 -11.95 0.12
CA GLU A 449 -32.79 -11.83 1.30
C GLU A 449 -31.94 -13.10 1.47
N ASP A 450 -32.55 -14.28 1.37
CA ASP A 450 -31.83 -15.55 1.51
C ASP A 450 -30.80 -15.75 0.38
N THR A 451 -31.12 -15.31 -0.84
CA THR A 451 -30.19 -15.31 -1.97
C THR A 451 -28.96 -14.45 -1.66
N ALA A 452 -29.15 -13.20 -1.24
CA ALA A 452 -28.04 -12.29 -0.92
C ALA A 452 -27.19 -12.80 0.25
N ARG A 453 -27.81 -13.40 1.28
CA ARG A 453 -27.10 -13.99 2.42
C ARG A 453 -26.31 -15.23 2.05
N ARG A 454 -26.85 -16.10 1.18
CA ARG A 454 -26.15 -17.29 0.69
C ARG A 454 -24.89 -16.88 -0.07
N GLU A 455 -25.04 -15.99 -1.04
CA GLU A 455 -23.92 -15.51 -1.86
C GLU A 455 -22.84 -14.83 -0.99
N ALA A 456 -23.24 -13.97 -0.04
CA ALA A 456 -22.28 -13.36 0.89
C ALA A 456 -21.60 -14.37 1.83
N PHE A 457 -22.27 -15.49 2.17
CA PHE A 457 -21.64 -16.57 2.91
C PHE A 457 -20.65 -17.34 2.04
N GLU A 458 -21.01 -17.65 0.79
CA GLU A 458 -20.19 -18.40 -0.15
C GLU A 458 -18.93 -17.62 -0.59
N GLU A 459 -19.08 -16.35 -0.95
CA GLU A 459 -17.97 -15.54 -1.46
C GLU A 459 -17.04 -15.00 -0.35
N ILE A 460 -17.62 -14.54 0.76
CA ILE A 460 -16.88 -13.77 1.79
C ILE A 460 -17.09 -14.29 3.22
N GLY A 461 -17.84 -15.37 3.42
CA GLY A 461 -17.99 -16.02 4.72
C GLY A 461 -18.83 -15.22 5.73
N LEU A 462 -19.67 -14.28 5.29
CA LEU A 462 -20.58 -13.58 6.20
C LEU A 462 -21.68 -14.55 6.70
N PRO A 463 -21.98 -14.62 8.01
CA PRO A 463 -22.93 -15.59 8.51
C PRO A 463 -24.35 -15.28 8.09
N ILE A 464 -25.10 -16.35 7.87
CA ILE A 464 -26.51 -16.30 7.50
C ILE A 464 -27.40 -15.84 8.68
N ASP A 465 -26.92 -15.91 9.93
CA ASP A 465 -27.68 -15.56 11.14
C ASP A 465 -28.19 -14.10 11.12
N LYS A 466 -29.53 -13.96 11.02
CA LYS A 466 -30.24 -12.67 10.97
C LYS A 466 -30.09 -11.83 12.24
N ARG A 467 -29.70 -12.43 13.37
CA ARG A 467 -29.41 -11.70 14.62
C ARG A 467 -28.08 -10.95 14.53
N ARG A 468 -27.09 -11.54 13.86
CA ARG A 468 -25.76 -10.97 13.65
C ARG A 468 -25.74 -9.95 12.51
N LEU A 469 -26.50 -10.23 11.45
CA LEU A 469 -26.69 -9.35 10.29
C LEU A 469 -28.18 -8.98 10.19
N LYS A 470 -28.58 -7.86 10.81
CA LYS A 470 -29.98 -7.42 10.85
C LYS A 470 -30.38 -6.83 9.50
N LEU A 471 -31.48 -7.30 8.91
CA LEU A 471 -32.06 -6.66 7.73
C LEU A 471 -32.52 -5.23 8.09
N LEU A 472 -32.11 -4.25 7.28
CA LEU A 472 -32.63 -2.88 7.34
C LEU A 472 -33.74 -2.71 6.34
N CYS A 473 -33.46 -2.93 5.05
CA CYS A 473 -34.45 -2.84 3.96
C CYS A 473 -34.01 -3.61 2.72
N ILE A 474 -34.91 -3.70 1.75
CA ILE A 474 -34.66 -4.16 0.39
C ILE A 474 -34.92 -2.97 -0.53
N LEU A 475 -33.94 -2.62 -1.38
CA LEU A 475 -34.05 -1.48 -2.30
C LEU A 475 -34.76 -1.89 -3.60
N GLU A 476 -35.07 -0.90 -4.45
CA GLU A 476 -35.56 -1.18 -5.81
C GLU A 476 -34.56 -2.04 -6.59
N PRO A 477 -35.03 -2.91 -7.49
CA PRO A 477 -34.16 -3.68 -8.35
C PRO A 477 -33.45 -2.79 -9.38
N PHE A 478 -32.32 -3.28 -9.88
CA PHE A 478 -31.53 -2.65 -10.94
C PHE A 478 -31.34 -3.63 -12.10
N LEU A 479 -31.38 -3.11 -13.34
CA LEU A 479 -31.14 -3.92 -14.53
C LEU A 479 -29.65 -3.95 -14.85
N SER A 480 -29.04 -5.13 -14.76
CA SER A 480 -27.64 -5.35 -15.14
C SER A 480 -27.45 -5.49 -16.65
N GLY A 481 -26.21 -5.31 -17.14
CA GLY A 481 -25.87 -5.44 -18.57
C GLY A 481 -26.09 -6.84 -19.15
N ASN A 482 -26.12 -7.85 -18.29
CA ASN A 482 -26.39 -9.24 -18.67
C ASN A 482 -27.89 -9.57 -18.60
N ASN A 483 -28.76 -8.55 -18.55
CA ASN A 483 -30.22 -8.68 -18.44
C ASN A 483 -30.67 -9.46 -17.20
N LEU A 484 -29.95 -9.32 -16.09
CA LEU A 484 -30.39 -9.79 -14.77
C LEU A 484 -31.00 -8.63 -13.98
N ILE A 485 -32.03 -8.95 -13.22
CA ILE A 485 -32.78 -8.06 -12.33
C ILE A 485 -32.15 -8.24 -10.95
N VAL A 486 -31.28 -7.30 -10.57
CA VAL A 486 -30.46 -7.38 -9.38
C VAL A 486 -31.11 -6.57 -8.26
N THR A 487 -31.53 -7.24 -7.19
CA THR A 487 -32.18 -6.60 -6.04
C THR A 487 -31.19 -6.43 -4.88
N PRO A 488 -30.93 -5.19 -4.42
CA PRO A 488 -30.04 -4.95 -3.28
C PRO A 488 -30.75 -5.22 -1.95
N VAL A 489 -30.09 -5.98 -1.08
CA VAL A 489 -30.54 -6.29 0.28
C VAL A 489 -29.60 -5.60 1.26
N VAL A 490 -30.11 -4.63 2.02
CA VAL A 490 -29.30 -3.82 2.94
C VAL A 490 -29.38 -4.40 4.34
N VAL A 491 -28.22 -4.77 4.90
CA VAL A 491 -28.13 -5.34 6.25
C VAL A 491 -27.17 -4.54 7.12
N LEU A 492 -27.44 -4.48 8.42
CA LEU A 492 -26.54 -3.96 9.42
C LEU A 492 -25.83 -5.11 10.12
N ILE A 493 -24.51 -5.14 10.02
CA ILE A 493 -23.63 -6.00 10.80
C ILE A 493 -23.64 -5.47 12.25
N LYS A 494 -24.25 -6.24 13.15
CA LYS A 494 -24.29 -5.95 14.59
C LYS A 494 -23.15 -6.60 15.36
N ASP A 495 -22.74 -7.77 14.90
CA ASP A 495 -21.67 -8.52 15.56
C ASP A 495 -20.31 -8.13 15.00
N GLN A 496 -19.55 -7.39 15.80
CA GLN A 496 -18.20 -6.96 15.44
C GLN A 496 -17.16 -8.06 15.69
N SER A 497 -17.50 -9.23 16.20
CA SER A 497 -16.56 -10.37 16.33
C SER A 497 -16.38 -11.17 15.03
N LEU A 498 -17.06 -10.78 13.95
CA LEU A 498 -17.06 -11.49 12.68
C LEU A 498 -15.67 -11.52 12.04
N LYS A 499 -15.26 -12.72 11.61
CA LYS A 499 -14.08 -12.94 10.78
C LYS A 499 -14.52 -13.49 9.43
N PRO A 500 -14.66 -12.64 8.39
CA PRO A 500 -14.96 -13.08 7.04
C PRO A 500 -13.95 -14.14 6.59
N LYS A 501 -14.43 -15.15 5.87
CA LYS A 501 -13.60 -16.19 5.26
C LYS A 501 -13.77 -16.08 3.76
N LEU A 502 -12.75 -15.54 3.09
CA LEU A 502 -12.80 -15.31 1.65
C LEU A 502 -12.73 -16.63 0.89
N ASN A 503 -13.41 -16.68 -0.25
CA ASN A 503 -13.24 -17.70 -1.27
C ASN A 503 -12.20 -17.21 -2.29
N PRO A 504 -10.91 -17.62 -2.22
CA PRO A 504 -9.84 -17.02 -3.03
C PRO A 504 -10.03 -17.09 -4.56
N PRO A 505 -10.68 -18.13 -5.14
CA PRO A 505 -11.04 -18.14 -6.57
C PRO A 505 -11.96 -17.00 -7.00
N GLU A 506 -12.73 -16.42 -6.09
CA GLU A 506 -13.74 -15.39 -6.39
C GLU A 506 -13.35 -14.01 -5.84
N VAL A 507 -12.74 -13.96 -4.65
CA VAL A 507 -12.45 -12.74 -3.91
C VAL A 507 -11.01 -12.74 -3.39
N ASP A 508 -10.24 -11.71 -3.76
CA ASP A 508 -8.86 -11.55 -3.30
C ASP A 508 -8.75 -10.70 -2.03
N LEU A 509 -9.65 -9.74 -1.86
CA LEU A 509 -9.54 -8.68 -0.87
C LEU A 509 -10.93 -8.22 -0.43
N LEU A 510 -11.08 -7.91 0.86
CA LEU A 510 -12.20 -7.13 1.37
C LEU A 510 -11.70 -5.79 1.86
N PHE A 511 -12.49 -4.74 1.60
CA PHE A 511 -12.21 -3.39 2.06
C PHE A 511 -13.52 -2.65 2.34
N THR A 512 -13.43 -1.44 2.86
CA THR A 512 -14.60 -0.68 3.29
C THR A 512 -14.59 0.73 2.73
N HIS A 513 -15.76 1.29 2.50
CA HIS A 513 -15.93 2.67 2.00
C HIS A 513 -17.00 3.40 2.82
N PRO A 514 -16.83 4.70 3.14
CA PRO A 514 -17.87 5.45 3.85
C PRO A 514 -19.13 5.56 3.00
N LEU A 515 -20.30 5.20 3.55
CA LEU A 515 -21.56 5.24 2.79
C LEU A 515 -21.92 6.68 2.40
N ARG A 516 -21.69 7.65 3.29
CA ARG A 516 -21.99 9.06 3.04
C ARG A 516 -21.14 9.66 1.90
N ALA A 517 -19.95 9.09 1.64
CA ALA A 517 -19.04 9.60 0.62
C ALA A 517 -19.59 9.48 -0.81
N PHE A 518 -20.60 8.63 -1.06
CA PHE A 518 -21.24 8.53 -2.38
C PHE A 518 -22.11 9.75 -2.74
N LEU A 519 -22.35 10.66 -1.80
CA LEU A 519 -23.16 11.87 -2.02
C LEU A 519 -22.34 13.10 -2.40
N TYR A 520 -21.02 12.94 -2.57
CA TYR A 520 -20.11 14.04 -2.83
C TYR A 520 -19.33 13.85 -4.12
N GLU A 521 -19.13 14.93 -4.84
CA GLU A 521 -18.21 15.01 -5.97
C GLU A 521 -16.76 14.98 -5.47
N ASP A 522 -16.50 15.75 -4.41
CA ASP A 522 -15.27 15.74 -3.62
C ASP A 522 -15.59 15.62 -2.11
N PRO A 523 -15.51 14.42 -1.53
CA PRO A 523 -15.94 14.18 -0.16
C PRO A 523 -14.92 14.74 0.84
N PRO A 524 -15.37 15.33 1.96
CA PRO A 524 -14.48 15.82 2.99
C PRO A 524 -13.64 14.67 3.58
N ALA A 525 -12.36 14.95 3.80
CA ALA A 525 -11.40 13.96 4.31
C ALA A 525 -11.83 13.33 5.65
N SER A 526 -12.65 14.03 6.44
CA SER A 526 -13.20 13.56 7.71
C SER A 526 -14.17 12.38 7.60
N LEU A 527 -14.72 12.10 6.41
CA LEU A 527 -15.58 10.93 6.20
C LEU A 527 -14.79 9.63 6.07
N PHE A 528 -13.50 9.72 5.76
CA PHE A 528 -12.66 8.56 5.56
C PHE A 528 -11.83 8.31 6.83
N PRO A 529 -11.65 7.03 7.20
CA PRO A 529 -10.59 6.64 8.10
C PRO A 529 -9.27 7.25 7.60
N LEU A 530 -8.41 7.68 8.53
CA LEU A 530 -7.13 8.30 8.20
C LEU A 530 -6.40 7.49 7.10
N GLY A 531 -6.10 8.11 5.97
CA GLY A 531 -5.36 7.45 4.88
C GLY A 531 -6.17 6.60 3.90
N SER A 532 -7.50 6.46 4.04
CA SER A 532 -8.35 5.85 2.99
C SER A 532 -9.11 6.86 2.13
N HIS A 533 -8.95 8.17 2.36
CA HIS A 533 -9.44 9.21 1.44
C HIS A 533 -8.73 9.02 0.10
N PRO A 534 -9.39 9.12 -1.06
CA PRO A 534 -8.72 9.08 -2.36
C PRO A 534 -7.68 10.20 -2.50
N PRO A 535 -6.58 10.06 -3.27
CA PRO A 535 -5.65 11.17 -3.48
C PRO A 535 -6.36 12.35 -4.15
N SER A 536 -6.22 13.57 -3.62
CA SER A 536 -6.77 14.81 -4.22
C SER A 536 -6.13 15.16 -5.57
N ASP A 537 -4.97 14.57 -5.85
CA ASP A 537 -4.12 14.74 -7.02
C ASP A 537 -4.18 13.55 -8.00
N GLY A 538 -5.08 12.58 -7.78
CA GLY A 538 -5.59 11.62 -8.77
C GLY A 538 -4.58 10.72 -9.51
N ALA A 539 -3.31 10.67 -9.12
CA ALA A 539 -2.26 9.92 -9.83
C ALA A 539 -2.44 8.40 -9.74
N ILE A 540 -3.24 7.82 -10.62
CA ILE A 540 -3.30 6.36 -10.83
C ILE A 540 -2.06 5.97 -11.66
N LYS A 541 -1.02 5.42 -11.01
CA LYS A 541 0.02 4.71 -11.76
C LYS A 541 -0.61 3.48 -12.40
N ALA A 542 -0.35 3.30 -13.69
CA ALA A 542 -0.93 2.23 -14.51
C ALA A 542 -0.88 0.86 -13.79
N ILE A 543 -2.02 0.18 -13.77
CA ILE A 543 -2.14 -1.20 -13.28
C ILE A 543 -1.17 -2.09 -14.09
N PRO A 544 -0.31 -2.90 -13.47
CA PRO A 544 0.53 -3.84 -14.19
C PRO A 544 -0.33 -4.77 -15.03
N LYS A 545 -0.02 -4.92 -16.32
CA LYS A 545 -0.67 -5.96 -17.15
C LYS A 545 -0.42 -7.33 -16.50
N PRO A 546 -1.43 -8.23 -16.47
CA PRO A 546 -1.21 -9.60 -16.03
C PRO A 546 -0.09 -10.24 -16.87
N PRO A 547 0.76 -11.09 -16.27
CA PRO A 547 1.83 -11.76 -17.01
C PRO A 547 1.23 -12.55 -18.17
N LEU A 548 1.77 -12.34 -19.36
CA LEU A 548 1.45 -13.14 -20.53
C LEU A 548 1.80 -14.61 -20.21
N PRO A 549 0.95 -15.58 -20.58
CA PRO A 549 1.36 -16.97 -20.55
C PRO A 549 2.63 -17.13 -21.39
N PRO A 550 3.60 -17.95 -20.96
CA PRO A 550 4.89 -18.05 -21.65
C PRO A 550 4.68 -18.49 -23.10
N SER A 551 4.95 -17.57 -24.03
CA SER A 551 5.00 -17.82 -25.46
C SER A 551 6.45 -18.10 -25.84
N GLY A 552 6.77 -19.35 -26.20
CA GLY A 552 8.06 -19.68 -26.80
C GLY A 552 8.57 -21.08 -26.49
N GLN A 553 7.96 -22.09 -27.09
CA GLN A 553 8.69 -23.25 -27.58
C GLN A 553 8.21 -23.52 -29.01
N ASP A 554 9.04 -23.12 -29.98
CA ASP A 554 8.87 -23.52 -31.37
C ASP A 554 9.08 -25.05 -31.50
N PRO A 555 8.34 -25.71 -32.42
CA PRO A 555 8.36 -27.16 -32.55
C PRO A 555 9.55 -27.60 -33.40
N ALA A 556 10.65 -28.02 -32.77
CA ALA A 556 11.76 -28.67 -33.46
C ALA A 556 11.71 -30.20 -33.27
N SER A 557 11.44 -30.87 -34.41
CA SER A 557 11.86 -32.23 -34.79
C SER A 557 11.58 -33.41 -33.84
N ASN A 558 10.58 -34.24 -34.21
CA ASN A 558 10.54 -35.65 -33.80
C ASN A 558 11.47 -36.50 -34.70
N PRO A 559 12.19 -37.48 -34.12
CA PRO A 559 12.50 -38.74 -34.78
C PRO A 559 11.67 -39.91 -34.18
N PRO A 560 11.63 -41.08 -34.85
CA PRO A 560 10.41 -41.88 -34.92
C PRO A 560 10.35 -43.08 -33.95
N THR A 561 9.10 -43.44 -33.62
CA THR A 561 8.56 -44.79 -33.37
C THR A 561 9.31 -45.79 -32.46
N SER A 562 8.62 -46.27 -31.41
CA SER A 562 8.29 -47.70 -31.28
C SER A 562 7.24 -47.95 -30.17
N GLU A 563 6.25 -48.76 -30.57
CA GLU A 563 5.47 -49.78 -29.82
C GLU A 563 4.74 -49.42 -28.50
N LYS A 564 3.41 -49.25 -28.52
CA LYS A 564 2.36 -50.29 -28.41
C LYS A 564 2.35 -51.03 -27.07
N HIS A 565 1.38 -50.70 -26.21
CA HIS A 565 0.45 -51.72 -25.71
C HIS A 565 -0.97 -51.15 -25.50
N LYS A 566 -1.93 -51.85 -26.08
CA LYS A 566 -3.37 -51.55 -26.14
C LYS A 566 -4.11 -52.18 -24.97
N SER A 567 -5.12 -51.46 -24.47
CA SER A 567 -6.39 -51.98 -23.90
C SER A 567 -7.32 -50.76 -23.77
N SER A 568 -8.19 -50.35 -24.70
CA SER A 568 -9.21 -51.00 -25.55
C SER A 568 -10.45 -51.53 -24.83
N GLN A 569 -11.41 -50.63 -24.56
CA GLN A 569 -12.84 -50.83 -24.82
C GLN A 569 -13.51 -49.44 -24.89
N LYS A 570 -13.73 -48.89 -26.10
CA LYS A 570 -14.93 -49.01 -26.96
C LYS A 570 -16.12 -48.18 -26.41
N LYS A 571 -16.83 -47.36 -27.19
CA LYS A 571 -16.73 -46.89 -28.59
C LYS A 571 -17.99 -46.04 -28.87
N ILE A 572 -17.93 -45.22 -29.93
CA ILE A 572 -19.04 -44.76 -30.80
C ILE A 572 -19.78 -43.50 -30.26
N PHE A 573 -19.87 -42.34 -30.93
CA PHE A 573 -19.84 -42.01 -32.37
C PHE A 573 -18.92 -40.79 -32.68
N GLN A 574 -18.08 -40.95 -33.71
CA GLN A 574 -17.52 -39.85 -34.49
C GLN A 574 -18.48 -39.55 -35.65
N SER A 575 -18.72 -38.27 -35.96
CA SER A 575 -18.94 -37.87 -37.35
C SER A 575 -18.60 -36.39 -37.59
N ARG A 576 -17.59 -36.19 -38.45
CA ARG A 576 -17.41 -35.09 -39.43
C ARG A 576 -17.67 -33.66 -38.95
N ARG A 577 -16.58 -32.92 -38.69
CA ARG A 577 -16.56 -31.45 -38.76
C ARG A 577 -16.77 -31.01 -40.22
N PRO A 578 -17.77 -30.19 -40.53
CA PRO A 578 -17.71 -29.36 -41.73
C PRO A 578 -16.78 -28.17 -41.47
N ARG A 579 -15.87 -27.92 -42.41
CA ARG A 579 -15.17 -26.62 -42.51
C ARG A 579 -16.23 -25.56 -42.84
N PHE A 580 -16.41 -24.59 -41.97
CA PHE A 580 -17.18 -23.40 -42.29
C PHE A 580 -16.30 -22.16 -42.26
N SER A 581 -16.27 -21.55 -43.45
CA SER A 581 -16.04 -20.15 -43.82
C SER A 581 -15.92 -19.15 -42.66
N THR A 582 -14.84 -18.39 -42.70
CA THR A 582 -14.64 -17.12 -42.00
C THR A 582 -15.62 -16.06 -42.51
N THR A 583 -16.88 -16.10 -42.08
CA THR A 583 -17.78 -14.93 -42.09
C THR A 583 -18.95 -15.16 -41.13
N SER A 584 -19.25 -14.15 -40.30
CA SER A 584 -20.33 -14.06 -39.31
C SER A 584 -20.07 -14.61 -37.89
N TYR A 585 -19.34 -13.84 -37.07
CA TYR A 585 -19.60 -13.78 -35.62
C TYR A 585 -20.33 -12.48 -35.30
N ASN A 586 -21.65 -12.49 -35.51
CA ASN A 586 -22.57 -11.55 -34.87
C ASN A 586 -23.09 -12.21 -33.60
N ALA A 587 -22.35 -12.05 -32.51
CA ALA A 587 -22.85 -12.22 -31.15
C ALA A 587 -22.62 -10.89 -30.42
N ARG A 588 -23.47 -9.90 -30.71
CA ARG A 588 -23.54 -8.65 -29.95
C ARG A 588 -24.21 -8.91 -28.59
N GLY A 589 -23.41 -9.24 -27.59
CA GLY A 589 -23.59 -8.67 -26.25
C GLY A 589 -22.58 -7.52 -26.11
N PRO A 590 -22.85 -6.44 -25.38
CA PRO A 590 -21.83 -5.44 -25.17
C PRO A 590 -20.66 -6.13 -24.46
N ALA A 591 -19.51 -6.12 -25.14
CA ALA A 591 -18.24 -6.39 -24.52
C ALA A 591 -18.17 -5.65 -23.19
N ALA A 592 -17.58 -6.26 -22.16
CA ALA A 592 -17.14 -5.54 -20.98
C ALA A 592 -16.47 -4.26 -21.46
N TYR A 593 -17.13 -3.11 -21.23
CA TYR A 593 -16.63 -1.84 -21.72
C TYR A 593 -15.23 -1.68 -21.14
N PRO A 594 -14.20 -1.44 -21.98
CA PRO A 594 -12.91 -1.08 -21.44
C PRO A 594 -13.12 0.15 -20.55
N PRO A 595 -12.52 0.21 -19.34
CA PRO A 595 -12.50 1.46 -18.61
C PRO A 595 -11.96 2.54 -19.58
N PRO A 596 -12.61 3.71 -19.68
CA PRO A 596 -12.14 4.77 -20.56
C PRO A 596 -10.65 5.02 -20.34
N GLU A 597 -9.90 5.33 -21.39
CA GLU A 597 -8.47 5.67 -21.31
C GLU A 597 -8.24 6.60 -20.12
N GLN A 598 -7.43 6.12 -19.18
CA GLN A 598 -7.30 6.71 -17.86
C GLN A 598 -6.59 8.07 -18.00
N PRO A 599 -7.21 9.18 -17.62
CA PRO A 599 -6.43 10.40 -17.39
C PRO A 599 -5.47 10.13 -16.24
N ALA A 600 -4.24 10.66 -16.34
CA ALA A 600 -3.21 10.52 -15.31
C ALA A 600 -3.64 11.08 -13.94
N VAL A 601 -4.71 11.87 -13.89
CA VAL A 601 -5.37 12.42 -12.70
C VAL A 601 -6.87 12.24 -12.85
N ALA A 602 -7.54 11.50 -11.95
CA ALA A 602 -9.00 11.34 -11.94
C ALA A 602 -9.62 11.93 -10.66
N PRO A 603 -10.74 12.68 -10.76
CA PRO A 603 -11.50 13.12 -9.58
C PRO A 603 -12.10 11.93 -8.82
N TYR A 604 -12.44 12.14 -7.54
CA TYR A 604 -13.10 11.11 -6.73
C TYR A 604 -14.37 10.61 -7.40
N HIS A 605 -15.28 11.51 -7.73
CA HIS A 605 -16.48 11.22 -8.50
C HIS A 605 -16.28 11.61 -9.96
N SER A 606 -16.76 10.76 -10.86
CA SER A 606 -16.87 11.03 -12.29
C SER A 606 -18.08 10.29 -12.84
N PHE A 607 -18.55 10.65 -14.03
CA PHE A 607 -19.65 9.94 -14.68
C PHE A 607 -19.45 9.85 -16.19
N VAL A 608 -20.18 8.92 -16.80
CA VAL A 608 -20.31 8.79 -18.26
C VAL A 608 -21.75 8.49 -18.62
N ASP A 609 -22.28 9.19 -19.62
CA ASP A 609 -23.61 8.94 -20.15
C ASP A 609 -23.50 7.92 -21.29
N VAL A 610 -24.21 6.80 -21.16
CA VAL A 610 -24.14 5.69 -22.11
C VAL A 610 -25.51 5.38 -22.70
N ALA A 611 -25.54 5.06 -23.99
CA ALA A 611 -26.73 4.53 -24.65
C ALA A 611 -26.94 3.06 -24.25
N TRP A 612 -27.79 2.83 -23.26
CA TRP A 612 -27.97 1.55 -22.60
C TRP A 612 -29.13 0.72 -23.19
N GLY A 613 -28.95 -0.60 -23.19
CA GLY A 613 -29.98 -1.55 -23.59
C GLY A 613 -30.33 -1.52 -25.09
N THR A 614 -31.34 -2.31 -25.46
CA THR A 614 -31.85 -2.42 -26.84
C THR A 614 -32.47 -1.12 -27.34
N ALA A 615 -33.05 -0.31 -26.44
CA ALA A 615 -33.64 0.98 -26.73
C ALA A 615 -32.61 2.12 -26.90
N ARG A 616 -31.31 1.87 -26.65
CA ARG A 616 -30.23 2.87 -26.69
C ARG A 616 -30.55 4.14 -25.88
N GLU A 617 -31.21 3.97 -24.74
CA GLU A 617 -31.61 5.08 -23.89
C GLU A 617 -30.41 5.69 -23.15
N PRO A 618 -30.35 7.02 -22.96
CA PRO A 618 -29.27 7.63 -22.19
C PRO A 618 -29.38 7.23 -20.72
N VAL A 619 -28.31 6.67 -20.17
CA VAL A 619 -28.20 6.31 -18.75
C VAL A 619 -26.87 6.81 -18.21
N ARG A 620 -26.91 7.50 -17.06
CA ARG A 620 -25.70 7.97 -16.38
C ARG A 620 -25.07 6.87 -15.54
N PHE A 621 -23.79 6.58 -15.81
CA PHE A 621 -22.99 5.63 -15.05
C PHE A 621 -22.01 6.40 -14.18
N HIS A 622 -22.14 6.26 -12.86
CA HIS A 622 -21.27 6.92 -11.90
C HIS A 622 -20.03 6.08 -11.63
N ARG A 623 -18.95 6.77 -11.29
CA ARG A 623 -17.66 6.21 -10.90
C ARG A 623 -17.16 6.92 -9.64
N PHE A 624 -16.71 6.14 -8.66
CA PHE A 624 -16.13 6.62 -7.41
C PHE A 624 -14.77 5.96 -7.16
N LEU A 625 -13.76 6.75 -6.80
CA LEU A 625 -12.46 6.22 -6.39
C LEU A 625 -12.55 5.53 -5.02
N THR A 626 -11.74 4.50 -4.83
CA THR A 626 -11.65 3.69 -3.61
C THR A 626 -10.51 4.13 -2.70
N GLY A 627 -9.57 4.93 -3.22
CA GLY A 627 -8.31 5.25 -2.56
C GLY A 627 -7.29 4.11 -2.55
N ARG A 628 -7.58 3.01 -3.29
CA ARG A 628 -6.80 1.77 -3.34
C ARG A 628 -6.41 1.39 -4.77
N GLU A 629 -6.50 2.33 -5.70
CA GLU A 629 -6.17 2.12 -7.11
C GLU A 629 -4.72 1.68 -7.30
N GLU A 630 -3.78 2.20 -6.49
CA GLU A 630 -2.37 1.78 -6.49
C GLU A 630 -2.17 0.30 -6.07
N GLN A 631 -3.14 -0.27 -5.35
CA GLN A 631 -3.14 -1.68 -4.94
C GLN A 631 -3.82 -2.59 -5.98
N GLY A 632 -4.18 -2.06 -7.14
CA GLY A 632 -4.89 -2.78 -8.20
C GLY A 632 -6.39 -2.98 -7.93
N VAL A 633 -6.98 -2.24 -6.98
CA VAL A 633 -8.44 -2.19 -6.79
C VAL A 633 -9.02 -1.23 -7.84
N LYS A 634 -9.96 -1.70 -8.66
CA LYS A 634 -10.60 -0.81 -9.62
C LYS A 634 -11.61 0.12 -8.93
N PRO A 635 -11.80 1.34 -9.47
CA PRO A 635 -12.85 2.25 -9.02
C PRO A 635 -14.22 1.57 -8.95
N ILE A 636 -15.07 2.03 -8.03
CA ILE A 636 -16.46 1.61 -7.93
C ILE A 636 -17.21 2.21 -9.11
N PHE A 637 -17.73 1.36 -10.00
CA PHE A 637 -18.35 1.79 -11.26
C PHE A 637 -19.61 0.97 -11.60
N GLY A 638 -20.45 1.53 -12.45
CA GLY A 638 -21.59 0.84 -13.05
C GLY A 638 -22.63 0.43 -12.02
N LEU A 639 -23.11 -0.82 -12.10
CA LEU A 639 -24.18 -1.32 -11.25
C LEU A 639 -23.86 -1.19 -9.75
N THR A 640 -22.64 -1.53 -9.34
CA THR A 640 -22.20 -1.41 -7.95
C THR A 640 -22.28 0.04 -7.48
N ALA A 641 -21.82 1.00 -8.31
CA ALA A 641 -21.90 2.42 -7.99
C ALA A 641 -23.36 2.91 -7.87
N SER A 642 -24.24 2.51 -8.79
CA SER A 642 -25.66 2.88 -8.76
C SER A 642 -26.37 2.38 -7.50
N ILE A 643 -26.07 1.14 -7.06
CA ILE A 643 -26.65 0.55 -5.86
C ILE A 643 -26.18 1.30 -4.61
N LEU A 644 -24.88 1.57 -4.50
CA LEU A 644 -24.29 2.27 -3.35
C LEU A 644 -24.76 3.72 -3.27
N LEU A 645 -24.85 4.41 -4.40
CA LEU A 645 -25.40 5.76 -4.50
C LEU A 645 -26.87 5.80 -4.06
N ARG A 646 -27.70 4.88 -4.55
CA ARG A 646 -29.11 4.76 -4.10
C ARG A 646 -29.20 4.47 -2.61
N THR A 647 -28.37 3.57 -2.10
CA THR A 647 -28.31 3.26 -0.66
C THR A 647 -27.97 4.51 0.15
N ALA A 648 -26.98 5.29 -0.28
CA ALA A 648 -26.57 6.52 0.40
C ALA A 648 -27.66 7.60 0.36
N ILE A 649 -28.37 7.76 -0.77
CA ILE A 649 -29.49 8.71 -0.91
C ILE A 649 -30.62 8.36 0.06
N VAL A 650 -30.99 7.08 0.15
CA VAL A 650 -32.02 6.63 1.09
C VAL A 650 -31.57 6.85 2.53
N ALA A 651 -30.32 6.48 2.84
CA ALA A 651 -29.77 6.61 4.18
C ALA A 651 -29.75 8.08 4.64
N TYR A 652 -29.15 8.99 3.88
CA TYR A 652 -28.94 10.37 4.34
C TYR A 652 -30.01 11.36 3.88
N SER A 653 -31.19 10.91 3.45
CA SER A 653 -32.32 11.78 3.13
C SER A 653 -32.63 12.77 4.28
N PRO A 654 -32.84 14.08 4.03
CA PRO A 654 -33.06 14.72 2.73
C PRO A 654 -31.78 15.24 2.02
N GLN A 655 -30.57 14.89 2.48
CA GLN A 655 -29.33 15.27 1.79
C GLN A 655 -29.34 14.75 0.35
N LYS A 656 -29.22 15.66 -0.62
CA LYS A 656 -29.05 15.30 -2.02
C LYS A 656 -27.56 15.21 -2.37
N PRO A 657 -27.19 14.40 -3.37
CA PRO A 657 -25.87 14.47 -3.98
C PRO A 657 -25.59 15.88 -4.50
N ASP A 658 -24.34 16.33 -4.40
CA ASP A 658 -23.88 17.62 -4.94
C ASP A 658 -23.65 17.62 -6.47
N PHE A 659 -23.81 16.45 -7.10
CA PHE A 659 -23.76 16.26 -8.55
C PHE A 659 -25.10 15.79 -9.13
N GLN A 660 -25.25 15.89 -10.46
CA GLN A 660 -26.44 15.43 -11.17
C GLN A 660 -26.54 13.90 -11.22
N LEU A 661 -27.69 13.37 -10.80
CA LEU A 661 -27.95 11.93 -10.69
C LEU A 661 -28.26 11.22 -12.00
N GLU A 662 -28.94 11.89 -12.92
CA GLU A 662 -29.50 11.25 -14.12
C GLU A 662 -28.96 11.93 -15.38
N ALA A 663 -28.87 11.17 -16.47
CA ALA A 663 -28.58 11.75 -17.77
C ALA A 663 -29.76 12.60 -18.26
N PRO A 664 -29.54 13.59 -19.13
CA PRO A 664 -30.64 14.34 -19.74
C PRO A 664 -31.63 13.39 -20.43
N ASN A 665 -32.93 13.52 -20.11
CA ASN A 665 -34.01 12.68 -20.62
C ASN A 665 -33.92 11.19 -20.24
N GLN A 666 -33.19 10.86 -19.17
CA GLN A 666 -33.20 9.50 -18.64
C GLN A 666 -34.59 9.15 -18.08
N ARG A 667 -35.13 8.01 -18.51
CA ARG A 667 -36.42 7.49 -18.03
C ARG A 667 -36.32 6.93 -16.62
N SER A 668 -37.46 6.90 -15.93
CA SER A 668 -37.52 6.34 -14.58
C SER A 668 -37.16 4.84 -14.58
N THR A 669 -36.68 4.33 -13.46
CA THR A 669 -36.33 2.91 -13.32
C THR A 669 -37.49 1.98 -13.70
N GLU A 670 -38.73 2.32 -13.31
CA GLU A 670 -39.93 1.54 -13.66
C GLU A 670 -40.18 1.50 -15.18
N GLU A 671 -40.12 2.65 -15.87
CA GLU A 671 -40.30 2.73 -17.32
C GLU A 671 -39.23 1.93 -18.07
N ARG A 672 -38.00 1.94 -17.54
CA ARG A 672 -36.87 1.18 -18.08
C ARG A 672 -37.08 -0.32 -17.92
N PHE A 673 -37.52 -0.78 -16.74
CA PHE A 673 -37.90 -2.19 -16.54
C PHE A 673 -39.05 -2.59 -17.45
N ALA A 674 -40.12 -1.78 -17.53
CA ALA A 674 -41.26 -2.07 -18.38
C ALA A 674 -40.86 -2.19 -19.86
N THR A 675 -39.97 -1.31 -20.33
CA THR A 675 -39.40 -1.39 -21.68
C THR A 675 -38.55 -2.65 -21.85
N ALA A 676 -37.67 -2.97 -20.90
CA ALA A 676 -36.77 -4.12 -20.97
C ALA A 676 -37.55 -5.44 -20.98
N MET A 677 -38.54 -5.60 -20.10
CA MET A 677 -39.40 -6.79 -20.01
C MET A 677 -40.15 -7.07 -21.32
N ARG A 678 -40.51 -6.04 -22.08
CA ARG A 678 -41.23 -6.17 -23.36
C ARG A 678 -40.31 -6.36 -24.57
N THR A 679 -39.12 -5.76 -24.54
CA THR A 679 -38.26 -5.65 -25.73
C THR A 679 -37.04 -6.58 -25.71
N VAL A 680 -36.56 -7.01 -24.54
CA VAL A 680 -35.40 -7.89 -24.41
C VAL A 680 -35.86 -9.35 -24.51
N PRO A 681 -35.44 -10.11 -25.54
CA PRO A 681 -35.93 -11.48 -25.74
C PRO A 681 -35.74 -12.38 -24.53
N LEU A 682 -34.58 -12.32 -23.87
CA LEU A 682 -34.29 -13.14 -22.67
C LEU A 682 -35.25 -12.87 -21.50
N LEU A 683 -35.59 -11.61 -21.24
CA LEU A 683 -36.50 -11.24 -20.15
C LEU A 683 -37.94 -11.61 -20.51
N ARG A 684 -38.34 -11.34 -21.75
CA ARG A 684 -39.68 -11.64 -22.25
C ARG A 684 -39.95 -13.14 -22.29
N ASP A 685 -39.02 -13.93 -22.79
CA ASP A 685 -39.17 -15.38 -22.90
C ASP A 685 -39.17 -16.03 -21.51
N ALA A 686 -38.39 -15.52 -20.56
CA ALA A 686 -38.44 -15.92 -19.16
C ALA A 686 -39.78 -15.57 -18.49
N ALA A 687 -40.27 -14.34 -18.68
CA ALA A 687 -41.57 -13.91 -18.18
C ALA A 687 -42.71 -14.80 -18.70
N ARG A 688 -42.67 -15.14 -19.99
CA ARG A 688 -43.63 -16.05 -20.62
C ARG A 688 -43.54 -17.46 -20.04
N ALA A 689 -42.34 -18.01 -19.91
CA ALA A 689 -42.12 -19.36 -19.37
C ALA A 689 -42.56 -19.49 -17.91
N GLU A 690 -42.51 -18.40 -17.15
CA GLU A 690 -42.94 -18.33 -15.75
C GLU A 690 -44.38 -17.83 -15.57
N GLY A 691 -45.12 -17.58 -16.67
CA GLY A 691 -46.53 -17.25 -16.65
C GLY A 691 -46.88 -15.83 -16.17
N LEU A 692 -45.97 -14.87 -16.30
CA LEU A 692 -46.16 -13.49 -15.84
C LEU A 692 -47.02 -12.68 -16.83
N LYS A 693 -48.35 -12.87 -16.78
CA LYS A 693 -49.34 -12.28 -17.72
C LYS A 693 -49.33 -10.75 -17.83
N GLU A 694 -48.83 -10.05 -16.82
CA GLU A 694 -48.72 -8.58 -16.81
C GLU A 694 -47.78 -8.02 -17.90
N TRP A 695 -46.81 -8.80 -18.38
CA TRP A 695 -45.80 -8.35 -19.35
C TRP A 695 -46.21 -8.59 -20.81
N GLY A 696 -47.39 -9.17 -21.07
CA GLY A 696 -48.01 -9.20 -22.39
C GLY A 696 -49.19 -10.18 -22.51
N PRO A 697 -50.05 -10.02 -23.53
CA PRO A 697 -50.85 -11.14 -24.02
C PRO A 697 -49.90 -12.17 -24.65
N TRP A 698 -49.87 -13.38 -24.09
CA TRP A 698 -49.04 -14.47 -24.60
C TRP A 698 -49.87 -15.30 -25.59
N ASP A 699 -49.33 -15.56 -26.78
CA ASP A 699 -49.97 -16.44 -27.75
C ASP A 699 -49.82 -17.89 -27.25
N ASP A 700 -50.85 -18.51 -26.68
CA ASP A 700 -50.75 -19.76 -25.89
C ASP A 700 -50.26 -21.00 -26.67
N GLY A 701 -50.05 -20.90 -27.99
CA GLY A 701 -49.69 -22.00 -28.89
C GLY A 701 -48.19 -22.32 -29.07
N LYS A 702 -47.23 -21.58 -28.50
CA LYS A 702 -45.78 -21.85 -28.66
C LYS A 702 -45.05 -22.01 -27.33
N GLN A 703 -44.74 -23.24 -26.94
CA GLN A 703 -43.88 -23.54 -25.79
C GLN A 703 -42.41 -23.17 -26.07
N VAL A 704 -41.75 -22.49 -25.13
CA VAL A 704 -40.30 -22.19 -25.18
C VAL A 704 -39.55 -23.27 -24.39
N PRO A 705 -38.55 -23.96 -24.96
CA PRO A 705 -37.80 -25.00 -24.25
C PRO A 705 -36.94 -24.42 -23.12
N LYS A 706 -36.99 -25.04 -21.94
CA LYS A 706 -36.24 -24.62 -20.72
C LYS A 706 -34.73 -24.48 -20.92
N SER A 707 -34.15 -25.15 -21.91
CA SER A 707 -32.71 -25.07 -22.20
C SER A 707 -32.25 -23.74 -22.82
N LYS A 708 -33.19 -22.85 -23.19
CA LYS A 708 -32.91 -21.51 -23.72
C LYS A 708 -33.09 -20.37 -22.69
N LEU A 709 -33.56 -20.71 -21.48
CA LEU A 709 -33.80 -19.81 -20.34
C LEU A 709 -32.64 -19.95 -19.35
#